data_AF-A0A8C1N454-F1
#
_entry.id   AF-A0A8C1N454-F1
#
_cell.length_a   1.000
_cell.length_b   1.000
_cell.length_c   1.000
_cell.angle_alpha   90.00
_cell.angle_beta   90.00
_cell.angle_gamma   90.00
#
_symmetry.space_group_name_H-M   'P 1'
#
loop_
_entity.id
_entity.type
_entity.pdbx_description
1 polymer ?
#
loop_
_entity_poly.entity_id
_entity_poly.type
_entity_poly.pdbx_seq_one_letter_code
_entity_poly.pdbx_strand_id
1 'polypeptide(L)'
;KMRCLSARWTLVGVHTSMFVSVAYLGDIALDEEDMRMFKVDRIVNLAERTVTVLNHTDAAIRYRTNREMPVEKQAATSRSERVWPEGVIPYVISGNFSGSQRAIFRQAMRHWEKHTCVTFIERTTEESYIVFTYRPCGCCSYVGRRGGGPQAISIGKNCDKFGIVVHELGHVIGFWHEHTRPDRDDHVSIIRDNIQPGQEYNFLKMEPGEVDSLGEVYDFDSIMHYARNTFSRGIFLDTILPRYDVNGVRPPIGQRTRLSKGDIAQARKLYKCPKCGDSLQESSGNLSSPGFPNGYSAYMHCIWRISVTPGEKIILNFTSMDLYRSHLCWYDHVEIRDGFWRKAPLKGRFCGDKLPEPIVSTDSRLWIEFRSSSNWVGKGFSAVYEAICGGEVKKDNGQIQSPNYPDDYRPNKACVWKITVAQGYHVGLTFQSFEIERHDNCAYDYLEVRDGNSENSPLLGRFCGYDKPDDIKSSSNQLWMKFVSDGSVNKAGFAANFFKEMDECSRPDNGRCEQRCVNTLGSYKCACDPGYELAADKRSCEAACGGFITKLNGSITSPGWPKEYPPNKNCIWQLVAPTQYRITLLFDVFETEGNDVCKYDFVEVRSGLSADSRLHGKFCGAEKPEAITSQYNNMRIEFKSDNTVSKKGFKAQFFSGYNMRRVNSG
;
A
#
# COMPACT_ATOMS: atom_id res chain seq x y z
N LYS A 1 36.64 -7.47 -26.37
CA LYS A 1 37.63 -7.93 -25.35
C LYS A 1 36.83 -8.55 -24.20
N MET A 2 36.46 -9.83 -24.27
CA MET A 2 37.13 -10.99 -23.61
C MET A 2 37.29 -10.74 -22.09
N ARG A 3 36.80 -11.54 -21.14
CA ARG A 3 36.58 -13.00 -21.12
C ARG A 3 35.52 -13.41 -20.08
N CYS A 4 34.81 -14.48 -20.43
CA CYS A 4 34.07 -15.39 -19.56
C CYS A 4 35.05 -16.22 -18.71
N LEU A 5 34.70 -16.55 -17.45
CA LEU A 5 35.23 -17.72 -16.75
C LEU A 5 34.18 -18.27 -15.78
N SER A 6 33.78 -19.51 -16.09
CA SER A 6 32.96 -20.43 -15.32
C SER A 6 33.77 -21.02 -14.16
N ALA A 7 33.14 -21.20 -13.00
CA ALA A 7 33.57 -22.16 -11.99
C ALA A 7 32.34 -22.83 -11.36
N ARG A 8 32.10 -24.08 -11.76
CA ARG A 8 31.28 -25.07 -11.05
C ARG A 8 31.95 -25.43 -9.73
N TRP A 9 31.21 -25.42 -8.62
CA TRP A 9 31.50 -26.29 -7.47
C TRP A 9 30.21 -26.91 -6.92
N THR A 10 30.39 -28.16 -6.56
CA THR A 10 29.46 -29.27 -6.34
C THR A 10 28.60 -29.12 -5.08
N LEU A 11 27.34 -29.58 -5.14
CA LEU A 11 26.54 -29.91 -3.95
C LEU A 11 27.26 -31.01 -3.16
N VAL A 12 27.61 -30.73 -1.90
CA VAL A 12 27.69 -31.75 -0.85
C VAL A 12 26.89 -31.22 0.32
N GLY A 13 25.73 -31.83 0.56
CA GLY A 13 24.95 -31.60 1.76
C GLY A 13 25.63 -32.23 2.96
N VAL A 14 25.84 -31.43 3.99
CA VAL A 14 25.98 -31.92 5.37
C VAL A 14 25.06 -31.07 6.23
N HIS A 15 24.03 -31.71 6.76
CA HIS A 15 23.16 -31.18 7.80
C HIS A 15 23.99 -30.93 9.06
N THR A 16 24.14 -29.67 9.45
CA THR A 16 24.39 -29.30 10.85
C THR A 16 23.63 -28.01 11.15
N SER A 17 22.64 -28.15 12.04
CA SER A 17 21.95 -27.06 12.73
C SER A 17 22.98 -26.10 13.33
N MET A 18 23.02 -24.86 12.83
CA MET A 18 23.81 -23.79 13.41
C MET A 18 22.93 -22.55 13.53
N PHE A 19 22.66 -22.17 14.78
CA PHE A 19 22.16 -20.85 15.14
C PHE A 19 23.17 -19.80 14.66
N VAL A 20 22.81 -19.05 13.62
CA VAL A 20 23.62 -17.92 13.12
C VAL A 20 23.25 -16.68 13.93
N SER A 21 24.12 -16.30 14.86
CA SER A 21 24.12 -14.96 15.45
C SER A 21 24.65 -13.98 14.41
N VAL A 22 23.76 -13.16 13.86
CA VAL A 22 24.10 -12.07 12.92
C VAL A 22 24.87 -11.00 13.69
N ALA A 23 26.06 -10.65 13.22
CA ALA A 23 26.80 -9.48 13.70
C ALA A 23 25.96 -8.21 13.42
N TYR A 24 25.45 -7.58 14.49
CA TYR A 24 24.69 -6.33 14.45
C TYR A 24 25.64 -5.17 14.13
N LEU A 25 25.42 -4.51 12.99
CA LEU A 25 26.25 -3.40 12.49
C LEU A 25 25.51 -2.05 12.51
N GLY A 26 24.46 -1.88 13.31
CA GLY A 26 23.79 -0.59 13.41
C GLY A 26 22.53 -0.60 14.28
N ASP A 27 22.73 -0.53 15.60
CA ASP A 27 21.78 0.06 16.55
C ASP A 27 22.44 1.41 16.94
N ILE A 28 22.00 2.53 16.38
CA ILE A 28 22.55 3.87 16.70
C ILE A 28 21.40 4.79 17.13
N ALA A 29 21.45 5.24 18.39
CA ALA A 29 20.63 6.36 18.85
C ALA A 29 21.26 7.65 18.33
N LEU A 30 20.55 8.43 17.51
CA LEU A 30 21.11 9.64 16.90
C LEU A 30 20.83 10.90 17.76
N ASP A 31 21.88 11.58 18.21
CA ASP A 31 21.81 12.87 18.90
C ASP A 31 22.28 14.06 18.00
N GLU A 32 22.46 15.27 18.54
CA GLU A 32 22.98 16.42 17.76
C GLU A 32 24.51 16.41 17.57
N GLU A 33 25.25 15.71 18.43
CA GLU A 33 26.70 15.59 18.41
C GLU A 33 27.17 14.49 17.45
N ASP A 34 26.40 13.42 17.27
CA ASP A 34 26.63 12.38 16.26
C ASP A 34 26.67 12.96 14.84
N MET A 35 25.83 13.97 14.55
CA MET A 35 25.87 14.70 13.28
C MET A 35 27.14 15.53 13.09
N ARG A 36 27.83 15.92 14.17
CA ARG A 36 29.13 16.61 14.09
C ARG A 36 30.24 15.60 13.78
N MET A 37 30.18 14.38 14.32
CA MET A 37 31.13 13.32 14.00
C MET A 37 31.02 12.81 12.55
N PHE A 38 29.81 12.74 11.98
CA PHE A 38 29.64 12.37 10.56
C PHE A 38 30.15 13.42 9.55
N LYS A 39 30.51 14.63 9.99
CA LYS A 39 31.10 15.68 9.14
C LYS A 39 32.63 15.66 9.09
N VAL A 40 33.30 14.85 9.92
CA VAL A 40 34.78 14.93 10.04
C VAL A 40 35.52 14.01 9.05
N ASP A 41 34.86 13.02 8.44
CA ASP A 41 35.51 12.14 7.46
C ASP A 41 35.36 12.65 6.01
N ARG A 42 35.88 13.86 5.77
CA ARG A 42 36.34 14.37 4.46
C ARG A 42 36.99 15.74 4.68
N ILE A 43 38.29 15.74 4.97
CA ILE A 43 39.34 16.58 4.35
C ILE A 43 40.63 16.35 5.16
N VAL A 44 41.58 15.66 4.54
CA VAL A 44 43.00 15.73 4.89
C VAL A 44 43.59 16.89 4.08
N ASN A 45 44.11 17.94 4.72
CA ASN A 45 45.45 18.46 4.40
C ASN A 45 45.96 19.52 5.38
N LEU A 46 47.29 19.52 5.52
CA LEU A 46 48.17 20.30 6.38
C LEU A 46 48.04 21.83 6.22
N ALA A 47 48.10 22.58 7.33
CA ALA A 47 49.07 23.68 7.53
C ALA A 47 48.95 24.32 8.94
N GLU A 48 50.08 24.30 9.65
CA GLU A 48 50.64 25.33 10.55
C GLU A 48 49.90 25.85 11.80
N ARG A 49 50.45 25.42 12.95
CA ARG A 49 50.74 26.14 14.21
C ARG A 49 50.23 27.59 14.35
N THR A 50 49.57 27.85 15.48
CA THR A 50 50.15 28.70 16.56
C THR A 50 49.35 28.58 17.86
N VAL A 51 50.10 28.48 18.96
CA VAL A 51 49.65 28.48 20.34
C VAL A 51 49.44 29.94 20.78
N THR A 52 48.29 30.25 21.37
CA THR A 52 48.15 31.43 22.22
C THR A 52 47.35 31.09 23.46
N VAL A 53 48.10 30.93 24.55
CA VAL A 53 47.65 30.92 25.93
C VAL A 53 47.16 32.33 26.29
N LEU A 54 45.96 32.45 26.83
CA LEU A 54 45.56 33.59 27.64
C LEU A 54 44.82 33.09 28.89
N ASN A 55 45.58 33.07 29.98
CA ASN A 55 45.07 33.08 31.35
C ASN A 55 44.33 34.39 31.59
N HIS A 56 43.14 34.31 32.18
CA HIS A 56 42.73 35.32 33.14
C HIS A 56 42.06 34.68 34.35
N THR A 57 42.75 34.87 35.46
CA THR A 57 42.32 34.79 36.85
C THR A 57 41.18 35.79 37.11
N ASP A 58 40.13 35.39 37.84
CA ASP A 58 40.00 35.86 39.21
C ASP A 58 38.86 35.19 40.02
N ALA A 59 39.18 35.13 41.32
CA ALA A 59 38.55 34.54 42.48
C ALA A 59 37.01 34.65 42.66
N ALA A 60 36.43 33.61 43.27
CA ALA A 60 35.73 33.74 44.56
C ALA A 60 35.50 32.37 45.23
N ILE A 61 36.24 32.12 46.30
CA ILE A 61 35.99 31.02 47.24
C ILE A 61 34.77 31.39 48.10
N ARG A 62 33.70 30.59 48.04
CA ARG A 62 32.66 30.53 49.07
C ARG A 62 32.51 29.10 49.56
N TYR A 63 32.92 28.87 50.79
CA TYR A 63 32.57 27.69 51.58
C TYR A 63 31.04 27.59 51.68
N ARG A 64 30.46 26.50 51.16
CA ARG A 64 29.11 26.04 51.52
C ARG A 64 29.19 24.57 51.90
N THR A 65 28.77 24.36 53.15
CA THR A 65 28.52 23.14 53.89
C THR A 65 28.07 21.93 53.05
N ASN A 66 28.76 20.81 53.27
CA ASN A 66 28.39 19.45 52.84
C ASN A 66 26.93 19.13 53.22
N ARG A 67 26.06 19.03 52.22
CA ARG A 67 24.89 18.17 52.22
C ARG A 67 25.12 17.20 51.05
N GLU A 68 25.28 15.92 51.36
CA GLU A 68 25.29 14.86 50.35
C GLU A 68 23.99 14.96 49.55
N MET A 69 24.09 15.36 48.28
CA MET A 69 22.98 15.26 47.34
C MET A 69 22.92 13.81 46.85
N PRO A 70 21.72 13.18 46.76
CA PRO A 70 21.60 11.84 46.21
C PRO A 70 22.04 11.86 44.75
N VAL A 71 22.95 10.94 44.40
CA VAL A 71 23.45 10.73 43.05
C VAL A 71 22.29 10.33 42.13
N GLU A 72 22.12 11.08 41.03
CA GLU A 72 21.08 10.89 40.00
C GLU A 72 21.43 9.71 39.06
N LYS A 73 20.47 8.79 38.87
CA LYS A 73 20.55 7.44 38.24
C LYS A 73 19.57 7.29 37.06
N GLN A 74 19.91 7.36 35.76
CA GLN A 74 18.88 7.81 34.75
C GLN A 74 18.96 7.30 33.27
N ALA A 75 17.82 7.02 32.56
CA ALA A 75 17.77 6.41 31.19
C ALA A 75 16.76 6.97 30.12
N ALA A 76 15.60 7.55 30.47
CA ALA A 76 14.67 8.20 29.49
C ALA A 76 15.09 9.65 29.24
N THR A 77 14.61 10.36 28.21
CA THR A 77 14.96 11.78 28.02
C THR A 77 14.46 12.65 29.17
N SER A 78 15.35 13.46 29.78
CA SER A 78 14.98 14.49 30.78
C SER A 78 14.40 15.75 30.13
N ARG A 79 14.70 15.96 28.84
CA ARG A 79 14.33 17.15 28.07
C ARG A 79 12.84 17.14 27.69
N SER A 80 12.07 18.05 28.29
CA SER A 80 10.62 18.13 28.09
C SER A 80 10.20 18.38 26.63
N GLU A 81 11.02 19.10 25.86
CA GLU A 81 10.80 19.39 24.44
C GLU A 81 10.91 18.14 23.53
N ARG A 82 11.61 17.11 24.02
CA ARG A 82 11.74 15.80 23.36
C ARG A 82 10.60 14.85 23.70
N VAL A 83 9.70 15.20 24.61
CA VAL A 83 8.51 14.40 24.91
C VAL A 83 7.41 14.76 23.90
N TRP A 84 6.76 13.74 23.33
CA TRP A 84 5.65 13.99 22.40
C TRP A 84 4.45 14.59 23.14
N PRO A 85 3.89 15.71 22.68
CA PRO A 85 2.74 16.33 23.32
C PRO A 85 1.57 15.33 23.45
N GLU A 86 1.03 15.18 24.66
CA GLU A 86 -0.07 14.26 24.98
C GLU A 86 0.22 12.76 24.67
N GLY A 87 1.49 12.41 24.42
CA GLY A 87 1.86 11.05 24.01
C GLY A 87 1.33 10.64 22.64
N VAL A 88 1.03 11.61 21.76
CA VAL A 88 0.56 11.35 20.40
C VAL A 88 1.72 11.50 19.41
N ILE A 89 1.98 10.44 18.66
CA ILE A 89 3.09 10.32 17.72
C ILE A 89 2.51 10.14 16.31
N PRO A 90 2.43 11.20 15.50
CA PRO A 90 2.00 11.09 14.11
C PRO A 90 3.05 10.36 13.28
N TYR A 91 2.64 9.49 12.35
CA TYR A 91 3.55 8.71 11.52
C TYR A 91 3.16 8.67 10.04
N VAL A 92 4.17 8.41 9.22
CA VAL A 92 4.06 8.10 7.78
C VAL A 92 4.94 6.89 7.48
N ILE A 93 4.45 5.95 6.67
CA ILE A 93 5.25 4.82 6.17
C ILE A 93 5.54 5.04 4.68
N SER A 94 6.82 5.18 4.32
CA SER A 94 7.26 5.40 2.94
C SER A 94 6.75 4.31 1.99
N GLY A 95 6.54 4.67 0.71
CA GLY A 95 6.08 3.78 -0.36
C GLY A 95 6.94 2.52 -0.55
N ASN A 96 8.23 2.59 -0.23
CA ASN A 96 9.24 1.56 -0.53
C ASN A 96 9.16 0.30 0.36
N PHE A 97 8.26 0.24 1.33
CA PHE A 97 8.06 -0.95 2.18
C PHE A 97 6.97 -1.87 1.64
N SER A 98 7.25 -3.17 1.68
CA SER A 98 6.29 -4.24 1.36
C SER A 98 5.13 -4.29 2.35
N GLY A 99 4.05 -4.98 2.00
CA GLY A 99 2.89 -5.20 2.89
C GLY A 99 3.29 -5.80 4.24
N SER A 100 4.04 -6.89 4.22
CA SER A 100 4.53 -7.57 5.44
C SER A 100 5.37 -6.68 6.34
N GLN A 101 6.22 -5.81 5.78
CA GLN A 101 6.99 -4.84 6.58
C GLN A 101 6.08 -3.80 7.23
N ARG A 102 5.09 -3.28 6.49
CA ARG A 102 4.08 -2.36 7.04
C ARG A 102 3.29 -3.02 8.18
N ALA A 103 2.96 -4.30 8.03
CA ALA A 103 2.31 -5.10 9.08
C ALA A 103 3.11 -5.09 10.38
N ILE A 104 4.41 -5.37 10.29
CA ILE A 104 5.32 -5.42 11.44
C ILE A 104 5.44 -4.06 12.11
N PHE A 105 5.48 -2.96 11.34
CA PHE A 105 5.52 -1.61 11.90
C PHE A 105 4.23 -1.30 12.67
N ARG A 106 3.07 -1.62 12.09
CA ARG A 106 1.77 -1.47 12.74
C ARG A 106 1.67 -2.36 13.99
N GLN A 107 2.19 -3.58 13.95
CA GLN A 107 2.22 -4.49 15.10
C GLN A 107 3.09 -3.94 16.23
N ALA A 108 4.27 -3.41 15.92
CA ALA A 108 5.18 -2.81 16.91
C ALA A 108 4.57 -1.54 17.55
N MET A 109 3.91 -0.68 16.77
CA MET A 109 3.16 0.47 17.29
C MET A 109 2.02 0.01 18.21
N ARG A 110 1.22 -0.98 17.78
CA ARG A 110 0.14 -1.57 18.60
C ARG A 110 0.67 -2.18 19.90
N HIS A 111 1.87 -2.75 19.89
CA HIS A 111 2.50 -3.30 21.09
C HIS A 111 2.80 -2.22 22.14
N TRP A 112 3.29 -1.05 21.72
CA TRP A 112 3.45 0.11 22.60
C TRP A 112 2.10 0.67 23.07
N GLU A 113 1.12 0.80 22.16
CA GLU A 113 -0.24 1.28 22.49
C GLU A 113 -0.96 0.37 23.48
N LYS A 114 -0.73 -0.95 23.42
CA LYS A 114 -1.35 -1.94 24.32
C LYS A 114 -0.88 -1.78 25.75
N HIS A 115 0.41 -1.50 25.94
CA HIS A 115 1.01 -1.50 27.28
C HIS A 115 1.11 -0.09 27.89
N THR A 116 1.01 0.96 27.09
CA THR A 116 1.21 2.36 27.51
C THR A 116 0.08 3.27 27.03
N CYS A 117 0.10 4.54 27.42
CA CYS A 117 -0.79 5.55 26.87
C CYS A 117 -0.18 6.31 25.66
N VAL A 118 0.97 5.89 25.14
CA VAL A 118 1.47 6.42 23.86
C VAL A 118 0.55 5.98 22.74
N THR A 119 0.36 6.84 21.74
CA THR A 119 -0.61 6.67 20.66
C THR A 119 0.04 6.98 19.33
N PHE A 120 -0.10 6.11 18.34
CA PHE A 120 0.37 6.36 16.99
C PHE A 120 -0.81 6.71 16.09
N ILE A 121 -0.75 7.84 15.39
CA ILE A 121 -1.81 8.26 14.46
C ILE A 121 -1.23 8.43 13.07
N GLU A 122 -1.98 8.04 12.04
CA GLU A 122 -1.60 8.37 10.67
C GLU A 122 -1.62 9.89 10.53
N ARG A 123 -0.55 10.44 9.99
CA ARG A 123 -0.39 11.89 9.89
C ARG A 123 -1.44 12.49 8.95
N THR A 124 -2.03 13.59 9.39
CA THR A 124 -2.86 14.47 8.57
C THR A 124 -2.15 15.81 8.35
N THR A 125 -2.25 16.72 9.31
CA THR A 125 -1.74 18.10 9.24
C THR A 125 -0.60 18.36 10.22
N GLU A 126 -0.24 17.39 11.06
CA GLU A 126 0.73 17.58 12.13
C GLU A 126 2.13 17.91 11.57
N GLU A 127 2.76 18.94 12.15
CA GLU A 127 4.07 19.42 11.69
C GLU A 127 5.22 18.47 12.07
N SER A 128 5.22 17.98 13.31
CA SER A 128 6.21 17.02 13.82
C SER A 128 5.66 15.60 13.73
N TYR A 129 6.40 14.71 13.08
CA TYR A 129 5.96 13.33 12.83
C TYR A 129 7.16 12.42 12.53
N ILE A 130 6.97 11.11 12.72
CA ILE A 130 7.96 10.12 12.32
C ILE A 130 7.73 9.62 10.90
N VAL A 131 8.80 9.28 10.20
CA VAL A 131 8.76 8.69 8.86
C VAL A 131 9.56 7.40 8.83
N PHE A 132 8.89 6.27 8.66
CA PHE A 132 9.56 5.00 8.36
C PHE A 132 10.19 5.09 6.99
N THR A 133 11.51 4.88 6.92
CA THR A 133 12.30 5.00 5.69
C THR A 133 13.56 4.12 5.73
N TYR A 134 14.30 4.07 4.62
CA TYR A 134 15.62 3.43 4.55
C TYR A 134 16.71 4.50 4.61
N ARG A 135 17.65 4.39 5.56
CA ARG A 135 18.85 5.25 5.65
C ARG A 135 20.14 4.40 5.69
N PRO A 136 21.30 4.98 5.33
CA PRO A 136 22.59 4.29 5.39
C PRO A 136 23.04 3.86 6.79
N CYS A 137 22.46 4.43 7.86
CA CYS A 137 22.79 4.10 9.25
C CYS A 137 22.35 2.68 9.69
N GLY A 138 21.61 1.93 8.86
CA GLY A 138 21.04 0.64 9.25
C GLY A 138 19.73 0.80 10.04
N CYS A 139 19.66 0.23 11.24
CA CYS A 139 18.57 0.42 12.19
C CYS A 139 18.92 1.63 13.07
N CYS A 140 18.23 2.76 12.86
CA CYS A 140 18.53 3.95 13.65
C CYS A 140 17.31 4.85 13.79
N SER A 141 17.25 5.54 14.93
CA SER A 141 16.15 6.42 15.26
C SER A 141 16.64 7.57 16.15
N TYR A 142 15.92 8.69 16.07
CA TYR A 142 16.16 9.82 16.95
C TYR A 142 15.53 9.58 18.32
N VAL A 143 16.22 10.02 19.37
CA VAL A 143 15.66 9.95 20.74
C VAL A 143 14.68 11.08 20.98
N GLY A 144 13.40 10.71 21.14
CA GLY A 144 12.30 11.62 21.40
C GLY A 144 11.89 12.44 20.18
N ARG A 145 11.01 13.42 20.43
CA ARG A 145 10.53 14.39 19.46
C ARG A 145 11.61 15.42 19.12
N ARG A 146 11.92 15.59 17.83
CA ARG A 146 12.84 16.64 17.36
C ARG A 146 12.18 18.00 17.13
N GLY A 147 10.90 18.02 16.76
CA GLY A 147 10.20 19.25 16.37
C GLY A 147 10.56 19.73 14.95
N GLY A 148 9.77 20.66 14.40
CA GLY A 148 10.12 21.37 13.16
C GLY A 148 10.08 20.57 11.85
N GLY A 149 9.42 19.40 11.81
CA GLY A 149 9.24 18.63 10.58
C GLY A 149 9.30 17.10 10.76
N PRO A 150 9.50 16.35 9.65
CA PRO A 150 9.67 14.91 9.70
C PRO A 150 10.96 14.51 10.39
N GLN A 151 10.90 13.52 11.28
CA GLN A 151 12.08 12.80 11.78
C GLN A 151 12.08 11.36 11.26
N ALA A 152 13.25 10.88 10.82
CA ALA A 152 13.36 9.54 10.26
C ALA A 152 13.46 8.48 11.37
N ILE A 153 12.77 7.36 11.15
CA ILE A 153 13.05 6.07 11.79
C ILE A 153 13.48 5.12 10.65
N SER A 154 14.76 4.72 10.69
CA SER A 154 15.37 3.91 9.64
C SER A 154 15.23 2.44 9.97
N ILE A 155 14.53 1.69 9.10
CA ILE A 155 14.46 0.23 9.19
C ILE A 155 15.25 -0.34 8.00
N GLY A 156 16.55 -0.54 8.22
CA GLY A 156 17.46 -1.10 7.22
C GLY A 156 17.20 -2.59 6.89
N LYS A 157 18.06 -3.16 6.04
CA LYS A 157 18.01 -4.58 5.69
C LYS A 157 18.21 -5.45 6.95
N ASN A 158 17.32 -6.41 7.17
CA ASN A 158 17.24 -7.29 8.36
C ASN A 158 16.79 -6.61 9.67
N CYS A 159 16.39 -5.33 9.65
CA CYS A 159 15.85 -4.61 10.80
C CYS A 159 14.33 -4.77 10.95
N ASP A 160 13.66 -5.36 9.97
CA ASP A 160 12.20 -5.53 9.88
C ASP A 160 11.67 -6.68 10.76
N LYS A 161 12.35 -6.98 11.86
CA LYS A 161 11.87 -7.93 12.87
C LYS A 161 11.11 -7.18 13.95
N PHE A 162 10.01 -7.76 14.42
CA PHE A 162 9.13 -7.16 15.44
C PHE A 162 9.88 -6.46 16.58
N GLY A 163 10.76 -7.16 17.30
CA GLY A 163 11.44 -6.57 18.46
C GLY A 163 12.48 -5.50 18.12
N ILE A 164 13.04 -5.49 16.91
CA ILE A 164 13.92 -4.39 16.46
C ILE A 164 13.07 -3.15 16.23
N VAL A 165 11.92 -3.27 15.56
CA VAL A 165 11.03 -2.12 15.36
C VAL A 165 10.48 -1.59 16.68
N VAL A 166 10.18 -2.46 17.66
CA VAL A 166 9.77 -2.02 19.01
C VAL A 166 10.90 -1.25 19.70
N HIS A 167 12.16 -1.66 19.55
CA HIS A 167 13.35 -0.95 20.06
C HIS A 167 13.50 0.43 19.41
N GLU A 168 13.45 0.53 18.09
CA GLU A 168 13.56 1.80 17.36
C GLU A 168 12.43 2.78 17.74
N LEU A 169 11.23 2.26 17.99
CA LEU A 169 10.11 3.03 18.53
C LEU A 169 10.34 3.47 19.98
N GLY A 170 11.10 2.71 20.78
CA GLY A 170 11.56 3.13 22.11
C GLY A 170 12.39 4.41 22.05
N HIS A 171 13.31 4.51 21.09
CA HIS A 171 14.01 5.77 20.81
C HIS A 171 13.04 6.90 20.45
N VAL A 172 12.10 6.67 19.53
CA VAL A 172 11.09 7.68 19.17
C VAL A 172 10.32 8.19 20.40
N ILE A 173 9.97 7.29 21.31
CA ILE A 173 9.24 7.57 22.55
C ILE A 173 10.09 8.40 23.52
N GLY A 174 11.42 8.33 23.41
CA GLY A 174 12.36 9.12 24.19
C GLY A 174 13.31 8.31 25.05
N PHE A 175 13.49 7.02 24.77
CA PHE A 175 14.39 6.17 25.56
C PHE A 175 15.80 6.15 24.98
N TRP A 176 16.79 6.26 25.85
CA TRP A 176 18.17 5.91 25.54
C TRP A 176 18.40 4.43 25.79
N HIS A 177 19.60 3.93 25.45
CA HIS A 177 19.95 2.56 25.76
C HIS A 177 20.15 2.38 27.26
N GLU A 178 19.66 1.27 27.81
CA GLU A 178 19.70 1.05 29.26
C GLU A 178 21.16 0.98 29.80
N HIS A 179 22.12 0.53 28.98
CA HIS A 179 23.53 0.45 29.39
C HIS A 179 24.26 1.80 29.40
N THR A 180 23.66 2.88 28.85
CA THR A 180 24.28 4.22 28.86
C THR A 180 23.90 5.05 30.09
N ARG A 181 23.11 4.48 31.01
CA ARG A 181 22.71 5.14 32.27
C ARG A 181 23.90 5.65 33.09
N PRO A 182 23.83 6.81 33.76
CA PRO A 182 24.88 7.30 34.67
C PRO A 182 25.30 6.30 35.75
N ASP A 183 24.35 5.53 36.28
CA ASP A 183 24.51 4.53 37.35
C ASP A 183 24.86 3.13 36.85
N ARG A 184 25.00 2.90 35.52
CA ARG A 184 25.21 1.54 34.97
C ARG A 184 26.35 0.74 35.60
N ASP A 185 27.42 1.38 36.11
CA ASP A 185 28.56 0.64 36.70
C ASP A 185 28.19 -0.04 38.01
N ASP A 186 27.07 0.31 38.65
CA ASP A 186 26.57 -0.41 39.82
C ASP A 186 25.95 -1.77 39.40
N HIS A 187 25.62 -1.93 38.11
CA HIS A 187 24.80 -3.01 37.58
C HIS A 187 25.53 -3.89 36.55
N VAL A 188 26.32 -3.28 35.67
CA VAL A 188 27.06 -3.94 34.59
C VAL A 188 28.52 -3.51 34.57
N SER A 189 29.38 -4.33 33.98
CA SER A 189 30.78 -4.03 33.69
C SER A 189 30.98 -4.00 32.18
N ILE A 190 31.62 -2.94 31.68
CA ILE A 190 32.00 -2.81 30.28
C ILE A 190 33.43 -3.34 30.10
N ILE A 191 33.59 -4.40 29.31
CA ILE A 191 34.90 -4.98 29.01
C ILE A 191 35.45 -4.27 27.77
N ARG A 192 36.11 -3.13 28.00
CA ARG A 192 36.59 -2.25 26.92
C ARG A 192 37.56 -2.97 25.97
N ASP A 193 38.39 -3.86 26.48
CA ASP A 193 39.33 -4.64 25.66
C ASP A 193 38.65 -5.53 24.61
N ASN A 194 37.38 -5.89 24.82
CA ASN A 194 36.63 -6.74 23.89
C ASN A 194 35.85 -5.93 22.84
N ILE A 195 35.84 -4.60 22.92
CA ILE A 195 35.13 -3.73 21.98
C ILE A 195 35.94 -3.64 20.67
N GLN A 196 35.24 -3.60 19.54
CA GLN A 196 35.85 -3.32 18.23
C GLN A 196 36.46 -1.91 18.21
N PRO A 197 37.68 -1.72 17.68
CA PRO A 197 38.29 -0.41 17.59
C PRO A 197 37.39 0.61 16.88
N GLY A 198 37.17 1.76 17.50
CA GLY A 198 36.33 2.84 16.99
C GLY A 198 34.84 2.74 17.36
N GLN A 199 34.44 1.72 18.13
CA GLN A 199 33.06 1.54 18.61
C GLN A 199 32.88 1.86 20.10
N GLU A 200 33.94 2.33 20.78
CA GLU A 200 33.95 2.58 22.22
C GLU A 200 32.99 3.70 22.65
N TYR A 201 32.66 4.62 21.72
CA TYR A 201 31.75 5.73 21.99
C TYR A 201 30.32 5.27 22.30
N ASN A 202 29.88 4.13 21.74
CA ASN A 202 28.55 3.55 22.01
C ASN A 202 28.36 3.06 23.47
N PHE A 203 29.43 3.03 24.25
CA PHE A 203 29.44 2.60 25.66
C PHE A 203 29.75 3.76 26.62
N LEU A 204 29.74 5.00 26.10
CA LEU A 204 29.81 6.18 26.94
C LEU A 204 28.52 6.33 27.74
N LYS A 205 28.66 6.88 28.94
CA LYS A 205 27.51 7.26 29.77
C LYS A 205 26.88 8.51 29.22
N MET A 206 25.56 8.59 29.34
CA MET A 206 24.85 9.86 29.20
C MET A 206 25.17 10.78 30.38
N GLU A 207 25.18 12.08 30.12
CA GLU A 207 25.31 13.09 31.15
C GLU A 207 24.04 13.13 32.01
N PRO A 208 24.14 13.28 33.36
CA PRO A 208 22.98 13.27 34.25
C PRO A 208 21.87 14.26 33.89
N GLY A 209 22.21 15.38 33.24
CA GLY A 209 21.22 16.38 32.82
C GLY A 209 20.38 15.99 31.59
N GLU A 210 20.71 14.91 30.87
CA GLU A 210 20.06 14.53 29.61
C GLU A 210 19.11 13.33 29.71
N VAL A 211 19.18 12.60 30.81
CA VAL A 211 18.43 11.38 31.07
C VAL A 211 17.58 11.50 32.34
N ASP A 212 16.50 10.73 32.51
CA ASP A 212 15.70 10.60 33.74
C ASP A 212 15.20 9.14 33.86
N SER A 213 15.42 8.47 35.00
CA SER A 213 14.89 7.11 35.23
C SER A 213 13.43 7.10 35.65
N LEU A 214 12.89 8.26 36.04
CA LEU A 214 11.55 8.42 36.59
C LEU A 214 11.34 7.54 37.85
N GLY A 215 12.42 7.24 38.57
CA GLY A 215 12.42 6.39 39.76
C GLY A 215 12.29 4.89 39.47
N GLU A 216 12.56 4.44 38.24
CA GLU A 216 12.68 3.01 37.90
C GLU A 216 14.08 2.45 38.19
N VAL A 217 14.13 1.16 38.54
CA VAL A 217 15.40 0.43 38.78
C VAL A 217 16.10 0.09 37.46
N TYR A 218 17.36 -0.40 37.52
CA TYR A 218 18.06 -0.90 36.33
C TYR A 218 17.35 -2.12 35.76
N ASP A 219 16.98 -2.08 34.47
CA ASP A 219 16.21 -3.13 33.82
C ASP A 219 17.05 -3.95 32.83
N PHE A 220 17.62 -5.05 33.33
CA PHE A 220 18.37 -6.00 32.51
C PHE A 220 17.54 -6.61 31.35
N ASP A 221 16.21 -6.70 31.50
CA ASP A 221 15.29 -7.24 30.49
C ASP A 221 14.80 -6.16 29.51
N SER A 222 15.22 -4.90 29.68
CA SER A 222 14.82 -3.79 28.82
C SER A 222 15.09 -4.10 27.35
N ILE A 223 14.10 -3.79 26.50
CA ILE A 223 14.29 -3.89 25.05
C ILE A 223 15.34 -2.90 24.56
N MET A 224 15.60 -1.84 25.33
CA MET A 224 16.61 -0.81 25.05
C MET A 224 18.01 -1.20 25.53
N HIS A 225 18.21 -2.37 26.13
CA HIS A 225 19.53 -2.83 26.55
C HIS A 225 20.29 -3.46 25.37
N TYR A 226 21.61 -3.25 25.29
CA TYR A 226 22.48 -3.98 24.37
C TYR A 226 22.67 -5.45 24.77
N ALA A 227 22.94 -6.31 23.78
CA ALA A 227 23.30 -7.68 24.04
C ALA A 227 24.73 -7.77 24.60
N ARG A 228 25.03 -8.86 25.31
CA ARG A 228 26.32 -9.10 25.98
C ARG A 228 27.54 -8.96 25.06
N ASN A 229 27.39 -9.22 23.77
CA ASN A 229 28.46 -9.22 22.76
C ASN A 229 28.29 -8.14 21.67
N THR A 230 27.40 -7.16 21.86
CA THR A 230 27.23 -6.06 20.90
C THR A 230 28.57 -5.32 20.71
N PHE A 231 28.94 -5.02 19.46
CA PHE A 231 30.24 -4.44 19.06
C PHE A 231 31.49 -5.20 19.54
N SER A 232 31.37 -6.51 19.77
CA SER A 232 32.51 -7.33 20.19
C SER A 232 33.49 -7.61 19.04
N ARG A 233 34.79 -7.57 19.34
CA ARG A 233 35.86 -7.95 18.40
C ARG A 233 35.97 -9.46 18.16
N GLY A 234 35.24 -10.27 18.94
CA GLY A 234 35.25 -11.73 18.83
C GLY A 234 33.89 -12.35 19.12
N ILE A 235 33.57 -13.45 18.41
CA ILE A 235 32.24 -14.09 18.41
C ILE A 235 31.76 -14.51 19.82
N PHE A 236 32.69 -14.91 20.70
CA PHE A 236 32.41 -15.39 22.05
C PHE A 236 32.87 -14.45 23.15
N LEU A 237 33.23 -13.21 22.80
CA LEU A 237 33.71 -12.22 23.77
C LEU A 237 32.57 -11.28 24.15
N ASP A 238 32.36 -11.13 25.45
CA ASP A 238 31.40 -10.18 25.98
C ASP A 238 32.00 -8.79 26.08
N THR A 239 31.23 -7.79 25.69
CA THR A 239 31.49 -6.37 25.91
C THR A 239 30.74 -5.85 27.14
N ILE A 240 29.63 -6.49 27.53
CA ILE A 240 28.83 -6.13 28.71
C ILE A 240 28.57 -7.36 29.57
N LEU A 241 28.87 -7.26 30.88
CA LEU A 241 28.59 -8.31 31.87
C LEU A 241 27.83 -7.77 33.07
N PRO A 242 26.67 -8.35 33.45
CA PRO A 242 26.02 -8.05 34.73
C PRO A 242 26.94 -8.37 35.93
N ARG A 243 26.96 -7.48 36.93
CA ARG A 243 27.87 -7.56 38.08
C ARG A 243 27.43 -8.53 39.17
N TYR A 244 26.13 -8.77 39.29
CA TYR A 244 25.57 -9.61 40.33
C TYR A 244 24.50 -10.55 39.79
N ASP A 245 24.28 -11.63 40.53
CA ASP A 245 23.25 -12.60 40.23
C ASP A 245 21.93 -12.15 40.84
N VAL A 246 20.84 -12.38 40.11
CA VAL A 246 19.47 -12.17 40.59
C VAL A 246 18.88 -13.55 40.77
N ASN A 247 18.56 -13.93 42.02
CA ASN A 247 18.10 -15.28 42.37
C ASN A 247 19.11 -16.40 42.03
N GLY A 248 20.41 -16.14 42.20
CA GLY A 248 21.48 -17.12 41.95
C GLY A 248 21.77 -17.40 40.47
N VAL A 249 21.17 -16.62 39.56
CA VAL A 249 21.45 -16.68 38.12
C VAL A 249 21.81 -15.29 37.62
N ARG A 250 22.85 -15.21 36.79
CA ARG A 250 23.22 -13.96 36.13
C ARG A 250 22.10 -13.53 35.17
N PRO A 251 21.55 -12.31 35.28
CA PRO A 251 20.41 -11.91 34.49
C PRO A 251 20.76 -11.86 32.98
N PRO A 252 19.88 -12.35 32.10
CA PRO A 252 20.06 -12.18 30.65
C PRO A 252 19.87 -10.71 30.25
N ILE A 253 20.59 -10.27 29.22
CA ILE A 253 20.53 -8.89 28.69
C ILE A 253 20.40 -8.88 27.17
N GLY A 254 19.81 -7.82 26.62
CA GLY A 254 19.73 -7.56 25.18
C GLY A 254 18.66 -8.35 24.43
N GLN A 255 17.55 -8.66 25.10
CA GLN A 255 16.41 -9.29 24.44
C GLN A 255 15.79 -8.37 23.37
N ARG A 256 15.21 -8.97 22.33
CA ARG A 256 14.53 -8.29 21.21
C ARG A 256 13.18 -8.94 20.92
N THR A 257 12.41 -9.20 21.98
CA THR A 257 11.16 -9.97 21.90
C THR A 257 9.94 -9.19 22.37
N ARG A 258 10.06 -8.36 23.42
CA ARG A 258 8.92 -7.66 24.03
C ARG A 258 9.37 -6.42 24.80
N LEU A 259 8.41 -5.67 25.32
CA LEU A 259 8.67 -4.63 26.32
C LEU A 259 8.79 -5.29 27.69
N SER A 260 9.79 -4.89 28.46
CA SER A 260 9.95 -5.27 29.86
C SER A 260 8.96 -4.51 30.75
N LYS A 261 8.87 -4.90 32.02
CA LYS A 261 8.06 -4.16 33.00
C LYS A 261 8.62 -2.75 33.23
N GLY A 262 9.94 -2.57 33.21
CA GLY A 262 10.57 -1.27 33.36
C GLY A 262 10.31 -0.36 32.17
N ASP A 263 10.43 -0.87 30.93
CA ASP A 263 10.10 -0.10 29.71
C ASP A 263 8.67 0.47 29.78
N ILE A 264 7.72 -0.37 30.20
CA ILE A 264 6.30 0.00 30.30
C ILE A 264 6.08 1.03 31.42
N ALA A 265 6.65 0.79 32.60
CA ALA A 265 6.49 1.67 33.75
C ALA A 265 7.12 3.05 33.50
N GLN A 266 8.32 3.08 32.92
CA GLN A 266 9.02 4.30 32.57
C GLN A 266 8.23 5.11 31.53
N ALA A 267 7.70 4.46 30.48
CA ALA A 267 6.89 5.15 29.47
C ALA A 267 5.60 5.71 30.08
N ARG A 268 4.96 4.96 30.99
CA ARG A 268 3.75 5.41 31.69
C ARG A 268 3.99 6.64 32.54
N LYS A 269 5.14 6.72 33.21
CA LYS A 269 5.55 7.89 33.98
C LYS A 269 5.90 9.07 33.07
N LEU A 270 6.67 8.83 32.01
CA LEU A 270 7.12 9.86 31.06
C LEU A 270 5.93 10.60 30.45
N TYR A 271 4.90 9.85 30.04
CA TYR A 271 3.69 10.37 29.41
C TYR A 271 2.51 10.59 30.37
N LYS A 272 2.74 10.47 31.68
CA LYS A 272 1.72 10.70 32.74
C LYS A 272 0.41 9.97 32.46
N CYS A 273 0.51 8.68 32.16
CA CYS A 273 -0.66 7.90 31.77
C CYS A 273 -1.75 7.89 32.84
N PRO A 274 -3.04 7.82 32.43
CA PRO A 274 -4.15 7.66 33.36
C PRO A 274 -3.97 6.46 34.28
N LYS A 275 -4.45 6.59 35.52
CA LYS A 275 -4.34 5.52 36.54
C LYS A 275 -5.26 4.32 36.25
N CYS A 276 -6.25 4.50 35.39
CA CYS A 276 -7.25 3.49 35.04
C CYS A 276 -7.67 3.60 33.58
N GLY A 277 -8.34 2.56 33.11
CA GLY A 277 -8.64 2.35 31.69
C GLY A 277 -7.65 1.40 31.03
N ASP A 278 -7.90 1.05 29.78
CA ASP A 278 -7.12 0.04 29.08
C ASP A 278 -7.14 0.23 27.55
N SER A 279 -6.12 -0.30 26.87
CA SER A 279 -6.05 -0.38 25.41
C SER A 279 -6.56 -1.75 24.94
N LEU A 280 -7.81 -1.77 24.50
CA LEU A 280 -8.54 -2.95 24.07
C LEU A 280 -8.30 -3.19 22.57
N GLN A 281 -7.69 -4.33 22.24
CA GLN A 281 -7.24 -4.64 20.87
C GLN A 281 -7.86 -5.91 20.29
N GLU A 282 -8.76 -6.55 21.04
CA GLU A 282 -9.48 -7.75 20.62
C GLU A 282 -10.67 -7.38 19.73
N SER A 283 -11.26 -8.36 19.05
CA SER A 283 -12.42 -8.13 18.19
C SER A 283 -13.71 -7.92 18.96
N SER A 284 -13.75 -8.23 20.25
CA SER A 284 -14.86 -7.92 21.13
C SER A 284 -14.35 -7.86 22.57
N GLY A 285 -15.14 -7.28 23.45
CA GLY A 285 -14.81 -7.26 24.86
C GLY A 285 -15.70 -6.34 25.68
N ASN A 286 -15.45 -6.34 26.99
CA ASN A 286 -16.24 -5.59 27.95
C ASN A 286 -15.36 -4.52 28.58
N LEU A 287 -15.95 -3.36 28.89
CA LEU A 287 -15.33 -2.34 29.71
C LEU A 287 -16.34 -1.80 30.73
N SER A 288 -15.84 -1.47 31.92
CA SER A 288 -16.65 -0.91 32.99
C SER A 288 -15.87 0.13 33.77
N SER A 289 -16.58 1.09 34.36
CA SER A 289 -15.96 2.00 35.32
C SER A 289 -15.36 1.22 36.49
N PRO A 290 -14.21 1.63 37.04
CA PRO A 290 -13.62 0.96 38.21
C PRO A 290 -14.61 0.94 39.39
N GLY A 291 -14.65 -0.18 40.10
CA GLY A 291 -15.58 -0.39 41.21
C GLY A 291 -17.00 -0.81 40.81
N PHE A 292 -17.35 -0.82 39.51
CA PHE A 292 -18.64 -1.36 39.05
C PHE A 292 -18.78 -2.86 39.45
N PRO A 293 -19.95 -3.30 39.96
CA PRO A 293 -21.21 -2.56 40.13
C PRO A 293 -21.38 -1.85 41.49
N ASN A 294 -20.36 -1.88 42.35
CA ASN A 294 -20.40 -1.35 43.72
C ASN A 294 -20.26 0.17 43.81
N GLY A 295 -19.89 0.84 42.70
CA GLY A 295 -19.75 2.28 42.60
C GLY A 295 -18.32 2.72 42.30
N TYR A 296 -18.19 3.80 41.55
CA TYR A 296 -16.90 4.41 41.20
C TYR A 296 -16.46 5.41 42.28
N SER A 297 -15.16 5.74 42.32
CA SER A 297 -14.64 6.75 43.24
C SER A 297 -14.81 8.18 42.68
N ALA A 298 -14.89 9.18 43.55
CA ALA A 298 -14.85 10.57 43.13
C ALA A 298 -13.50 10.94 42.49
N TYR A 299 -13.50 11.95 41.62
CA TYR A 299 -12.29 12.52 40.99
C TYR A 299 -11.48 11.53 40.12
N MET A 300 -12.15 10.52 39.58
CA MET A 300 -11.52 9.54 38.69
C MET A 300 -11.33 10.08 37.27
N HIS A 301 -10.24 9.62 36.65
CA HIS A 301 -9.94 9.87 35.25
C HIS A 301 -9.43 8.58 34.62
N CYS A 302 -10.29 7.94 33.82
CA CYS A 302 -9.96 6.71 33.11
C CYS A 302 -10.08 6.92 31.61
N ILE A 303 -9.20 6.29 30.84
CA ILE A 303 -9.23 6.34 29.38
C ILE A 303 -9.15 4.92 28.84
N TRP A 304 -10.14 4.53 28.04
CA TRP A 304 -10.08 3.32 27.23
C TRP A 304 -9.85 3.68 25.77
N ARG A 305 -9.13 2.80 25.09
CA ARG A 305 -8.83 2.92 23.67
C ARG A 305 -9.12 1.61 22.99
N ILE A 306 -10.09 1.59 22.11
CA ILE A 306 -10.45 0.39 21.36
C ILE A 306 -9.81 0.50 19.98
N SER A 307 -8.98 -0.48 19.59
CA SER A 307 -8.39 -0.57 18.25
C SER A 307 -8.57 -1.98 17.71
N VAL A 308 -9.49 -2.12 16.77
CA VAL A 308 -9.77 -3.39 16.07
C VAL A 308 -8.92 -3.49 14.80
N THR A 309 -9.16 -4.50 13.96
CA THR A 309 -8.40 -4.69 12.73
C THR A 309 -8.72 -3.57 11.74
N PRO A 310 -7.74 -3.02 10.99
CA PRO A 310 -8.01 -2.04 9.94
C PRO A 310 -9.08 -2.54 8.95
N GLY A 311 -9.98 -1.65 8.52
CA GLY A 311 -11.12 -2.00 7.68
C GLY A 311 -12.37 -2.50 8.43
N GLU A 312 -12.26 -2.75 9.74
CA GLU A 312 -13.40 -2.97 10.64
C GLU A 312 -13.88 -1.64 11.26
N LYS A 313 -15.11 -1.64 11.76
CA LYS A 313 -15.72 -0.59 12.60
C LYS A 313 -16.04 -1.21 13.96
N ILE A 314 -16.27 -0.36 14.94
CA ILE A 314 -16.58 -0.74 16.32
C ILE A 314 -18.01 -0.35 16.59
N ILE A 315 -18.83 -1.29 17.04
CA ILE A 315 -20.11 -1.02 17.68
C ILE A 315 -19.91 -1.11 19.21
N LEU A 316 -20.34 -0.07 19.93
CA LEU A 316 -20.25 0.02 21.39
C LEU A 316 -21.66 0.14 21.98
N ASN A 317 -22.00 -0.80 22.85
CA ASN A 317 -23.30 -0.90 23.51
C ASN A 317 -23.14 -0.79 25.02
N PHE A 318 -23.83 0.17 25.63
CA PHE A 318 -23.89 0.26 27.10
C PHE A 318 -24.92 -0.74 27.64
N THR A 319 -24.48 -1.59 28.57
CA THR A 319 -25.35 -2.56 29.26
C THR A 319 -25.87 -2.02 30.60
N SER A 320 -25.14 -1.08 31.21
CA SER A 320 -25.55 -0.39 32.43
C SER A 320 -24.93 1.00 32.48
N MET A 321 -25.68 1.97 33.01
CA MET A 321 -25.20 3.32 33.29
C MET A 321 -25.93 3.86 34.51
N ASP A 322 -25.18 4.37 35.47
CA ASP A 322 -25.65 5.05 36.68
C ASP A 322 -24.55 6.01 37.13
N LEU A 323 -24.55 7.19 36.50
CA LEU A 323 -23.61 8.28 36.71
C LEU A 323 -24.34 9.50 37.26
N TYR A 324 -23.64 10.37 37.99
CA TYR A 324 -24.24 11.61 38.48
C TYR A 324 -24.84 12.44 37.32
N ARG A 325 -26.17 12.63 37.36
CA ARG A 325 -26.89 13.38 36.33
C ARG A 325 -26.61 14.87 36.47
N SER A 326 -26.18 15.51 35.38
CA SER A 326 -25.95 16.95 35.35
C SER A 326 -26.29 17.54 33.98
N HIS A 327 -26.57 18.84 33.94
CA HIS A 327 -26.82 19.54 32.68
C HIS A 327 -25.58 19.42 31.78
N LEU A 328 -25.80 19.00 30.53
CA LEU A 328 -24.73 18.75 29.54
C LEU A 328 -23.63 17.79 30.01
N CYS A 329 -23.88 17.01 31.06
CA CYS A 329 -22.92 16.08 31.65
C CYS A 329 -21.58 16.76 32.01
N TRP A 330 -21.65 17.93 32.66
CA TRP A 330 -20.46 18.69 33.06
C TRP A 330 -19.65 18.06 34.17
N TYR A 331 -20.29 17.32 35.07
CA TYR A 331 -19.61 16.65 36.17
C TYR A 331 -19.17 15.25 35.73
N ASP A 332 -19.87 14.22 36.17
CA ASP A 332 -19.52 12.84 35.88
C ASP A 332 -20.05 12.45 34.51
N HIS A 333 -19.18 11.95 33.64
CA HIS A 333 -19.56 11.63 32.28
C HIS A 333 -18.66 10.57 31.65
N VAL A 334 -19.23 9.88 30.67
CA VAL A 334 -18.48 9.10 29.69
C VAL A 334 -18.55 9.82 28.35
N GLU A 335 -17.38 10.16 27.82
CA GLU A 335 -17.20 10.80 26.53
C GLU A 335 -16.65 9.79 25.51
N ILE A 336 -17.27 9.70 24.35
CA ILE A 336 -16.85 8.80 23.27
C ILE A 336 -16.46 9.63 22.05
N ARG A 337 -15.27 9.36 21.50
CA ARG A 337 -14.72 10.02 20.32
C ARG A 337 -14.35 9.03 19.23
N ASP A 338 -14.57 9.45 18.00
CA ASP A 338 -14.39 8.68 16.77
C ASP A 338 -12.95 8.74 16.25
N GLY A 339 -12.08 7.95 16.88
CA GLY A 339 -10.65 7.95 16.62
C GLY A 339 -9.90 7.42 17.83
N PHE A 340 -8.62 7.76 17.96
CA PHE A 340 -7.74 7.14 18.97
C PHE A 340 -7.12 8.13 19.97
N TRP A 341 -7.63 9.36 20.03
CA TRP A 341 -7.09 10.42 20.89
C TRP A 341 -8.12 11.50 21.21
N ARG A 342 -7.81 12.37 22.18
CA ARG A 342 -8.75 13.35 22.75
C ARG A 342 -9.28 14.43 21.80
N LYS A 343 -8.60 14.70 20.67
CA LYS A 343 -9.07 15.68 19.67
C LYS A 343 -9.87 15.05 18.53
N ALA A 344 -10.08 13.73 18.56
CA ALA A 344 -10.93 13.06 17.59
C ALA A 344 -12.39 13.57 17.65
N PRO A 345 -13.16 13.49 16.55
CA PRO A 345 -14.55 13.93 16.51
C PRO A 345 -15.40 13.34 17.65
N LEU A 346 -16.19 14.18 18.32
CA LEU A 346 -17.06 13.75 19.42
C LEU A 346 -18.26 12.97 18.88
N LYS A 347 -18.48 11.75 19.36
CA LYS A 347 -19.71 10.97 19.10
C LYS A 347 -20.80 11.30 20.10
N GLY A 348 -20.43 11.52 21.36
CA GLY A 348 -21.36 11.90 22.40
C GLY A 348 -20.73 11.94 23.78
N ARG A 349 -21.42 12.63 24.70
CA ARG A 349 -21.10 12.69 26.12
C ARG A 349 -22.34 12.31 26.90
N PHE A 350 -22.20 11.34 27.81
CA PHE A 350 -23.32 10.67 28.47
C PHE A 350 -23.15 10.66 29.99
N CYS A 351 -24.26 10.81 30.71
CA CYS A 351 -24.37 10.81 32.16
C CYS A 351 -25.80 10.48 32.59
N GLY A 352 -26.03 10.29 33.89
CA GLY A 352 -27.31 9.80 34.42
C GLY A 352 -27.43 8.29 34.30
N ASP A 353 -28.65 7.82 34.17
CA ASP A 353 -29.08 6.41 34.17
C ASP A 353 -29.66 5.94 32.82
N LYS A 354 -29.83 6.87 31.86
CA LYS A 354 -30.38 6.56 30.54
C LYS A 354 -29.28 5.98 29.66
N LEU A 355 -29.49 4.76 29.18
CA LEU A 355 -28.60 4.14 28.20
C LEU A 355 -28.65 4.88 26.86
N PRO A 356 -27.49 5.20 26.25
CA PRO A 356 -27.44 5.72 24.88
C PRO A 356 -27.73 4.63 23.85
N GLU A 357 -28.13 5.05 22.65
CA GLU A 357 -28.22 4.17 21.49
C GLU A 357 -26.84 3.59 21.11
N PRO A 358 -26.79 2.42 20.45
CA PRO A 358 -25.55 1.82 19.95
C PRO A 358 -24.67 2.81 19.19
N ILE A 359 -23.43 2.97 19.64
CA ILE A 359 -22.47 3.91 19.03
C ILE A 359 -21.63 3.15 18.02
N VAL A 360 -21.66 3.57 16.75
CA VAL A 360 -20.86 2.99 15.68
C VAL A 360 -19.76 3.95 15.25
N SER A 361 -18.51 3.48 15.26
CA SER A 361 -17.36 4.25 14.78
C SER A 361 -17.35 4.39 13.25
N THR A 362 -16.64 5.38 12.74
CA THR A 362 -16.41 5.51 11.29
C THR A 362 -15.34 4.55 10.78
N ASP A 363 -14.37 4.22 11.63
CA ASP A 363 -13.20 3.38 11.33
C ASP A 363 -12.86 2.47 12.53
N SER A 364 -11.71 1.82 12.50
CA SER A 364 -11.24 0.77 13.41
C SER A 364 -10.82 1.23 14.81
N ARG A 365 -11.09 2.49 15.20
CA ARG A 365 -10.59 3.09 16.45
C ARG A 365 -11.64 3.92 17.18
N LEU A 366 -11.77 3.72 18.50
CA LEU A 366 -12.57 4.54 19.41
C LEU A 366 -11.75 4.94 20.64
N TRP A 367 -11.98 6.17 21.11
CA TRP A 367 -11.39 6.70 22.33
C TRP A 367 -12.51 7.04 23.30
N ILE A 368 -12.41 6.52 24.52
CA ILE A 368 -13.45 6.63 25.55
C ILE A 368 -12.81 7.21 26.80
N GLU A 369 -13.35 8.30 27.32
CA GLU A 369 -12.93 8.90 28.57
C GLU A 369 -14.06 8.86 29.58
N PHE A 370 -13.75 8.39 30.78
CA PHE A 370 -14.61 8.55 31.94
C PHE A 370 -13.97 9.54 32.90
N ARG A 371 -14.72 10.58 33.23
CA ARG A 371 -14.35 11.52 34.30
C ARG A 371 -15.43 11.51 35.37
N SER A 372 -14.99 11.41 36.62
CA SER A 372 -15.79 11.79 37.77
C SER A 372 -15.17 13.04 38.39
N SER A 373 -16.00 13.98 38.79
CA SER A 373 -15.60 15.23 39.45
C SER A 373 -16.56 15.67 40.55
N SER A 374 -17.68 14.96 40.72
CA SER A 374 -18.62 15.20 41.81
C SER A 374 -18.27 14.37 43.06
N ASN A 375 -18.77 14.82 44.21
CA ASN A 375 -18.67 14.06 45.47
C ASN A 375 -19.73 12.95 45.58
N TRP A 376 -20.69 12.91 44.65
CA TRP A 376 -21.77 11.93 44.64
C TRP A 376 -21.48 10.86 43.58
N VAL A 377 -21.43 9.61 43.98
CA VAL A 377 -21.04 8.51 43.10
C VAL A 377 -22.22 7.58 42.88
N GLY A 378 -22.47 7.22 41.62
CA GLY A 378 -23.40 6.15 41.24
C GLY A 378 -22.69 4.80 41.13
N LYS A 379 -23.41 3.76 40.69
CA LYS A 379 -22.83 2.43 40.46
C LYS A 379 -21.78 2.40 39.35
N GLY A 380 -21.82 3.37 38.43
CA GLY A 380 -20.90 3.48 37.31
C GLY A 380 -21.51 3.03 35.98
N PHE A 381 -20.69 2.54 35.06
CA PHE A 381 -21.15 2.03 33.78
C PHE A 381 -20.51 0.69 33.42
N SER A 382 -21.18 -0.05 32.56
CA SER A 382 -20.66 -1.22 31.86
C SER A 382 -21.07 -1.15 30.39
N ALA A 383 -20.15 -1.49 29.51
CA ALA A 383 -20.36 -1.52 28.07
C ALA A 383 -19.65 -2.71 27.43
N VAL A 384 -20.16 -3.14 26.29
CA VAL A 384 -19.62 -4.21 25.46
C VAL A 384 -19.34 -3.63 24.08
N TYR A 385 -18.21 -3.97 23.49
CA TYR A 385 -17.88 -3.60 22.12
C TYR A 385 -17.67 -4.83 21.25
N GLU A 386 -17.92 -4.65 19.95
CA GLU A 386 -17.68 -5.67 18.93
C GLU A 386 -17.15 -5.02 17.65
N ALA A 387 -16.21 -5.70 17.00
CA ALA A 387 -15.66 -5.37 15.70
C ALA A 387 -16.58 -5.91 14.61
N ILE A 388 -17.15 -5.01 13.82
CA ILE A 388 -18.00 -5.30 12.67
C ILE A 388 -17.30 -4.87 11.38
N CYS A 389 -17.66 -5.46 10.25
CA CYS A 389 -17.15 -5.04 8.95
C CYS A 389 -18.29 -4.93 7.94
N GLY A 390 -18.08 -4.10 6.91
CA GLY A 390 -19.12 -3.81 5.94
C GLY A 390 -20.02 -2.60 6.27
N GLY A 391 -21.29 -2.74 5.93
CA GLY A 391 -22.34 -1.73 6.07
C GLY A 391 -22.80 -1.13 4.73
N GLU A 392 -23.60 -0.06 4.82
CA GLU A 392 -24.08 0.67 3.64
C GLU A 392 -23.02 1.62 3.09
N VAL A 393 -22.85 1.60 1.77
CA VAL A 393 -21.91 2.45 1.03
C VAL A 393 -22.69 3.21 -0.04
N LYS A 394 -23.06 4.46 0.27
CA LYS A 394 -23.81 5.36 -0.62
C LYS A 394 -22.85 6.37 -1.26
N LYS A 395 -22.15 5.95 -2.32
CA LYS A 395 -21.17 6.76 -3.06
C LYS A 395 -21.17 6.37 -4.53
N ASP A 396 -20.80 7.29 -5.41
CA ASP A 396 -20.68 7.04 -6.86
C ASP A 396 -19.38 6.33 -7.25
N ASN A 397 -18.39 6.27 -6.35
CA ASN A 397 -17.17 5.50 -6.52
C ASN A 397 -16.50 5.29 -5.16
N GLY A 398 -15.61 4.32 -5.11
CA GLY A 398 -14.78 4.06 -3.95
C GLY A 398 -14.09 2.71 -4.05
N GLN A 399 -13.45 2.33 -2.95
CA GLN A 399 -12.75 1.06 -2.83
C GLN A 399 -13.28 0.31 -1.60
N ILE A 400 -13.44 -1.00 -1.76
CA ILE A 400 -13.76 -1.95 -0.71
C ILE A 400 -12.59 -2.92 -0.58
N GLN A 401 -12.17 -3.17 0.65
CA GLN A 401 -11.09 -4.09 0.95
C GLN A 401 -11.56 -5.11 1.97
N SER A 402 -10.99 -6.31 1.92
CA SER A 402 -11.10 -7.25 3.04
C SER A 402 -10.51 -6.63 4.31
N PRO A 403 -11.02 -6.99 5.50
CA PRO A 403 -10.41 -6.57 6.75
C PRO A 403 -8.91 -6.93 6.78
N ASN A 404 -8.10 -6.03 7.34
CA ASN A 404 -6.64 -6.13 7.46
C ASN A 404 -5.82 -5.95 6.17
N TYR A 405 -6.43 -5.79 4.99
CA TYR A 405 -5.71 -5.63 3.74
C TYR A 405 -4.66 -4.48 3.82
N PRO A 406 -3.42 -4.66 3.30
CA PRO A 406 -2.92 -5.77 2.46
C PRO A 406 -2.39 -6.99 3.23
N ASP A 407 -2.52 -6.99 4.55
CA ASP A 407 -2.10 -8.12 5.38
C ASP A 407 -3.20 -9.20 5.44
N ASP A 408 -2.85 -10.39 5.93
CA ASP A 408 -3.78 -11.51 5.96
C ASP A 408 -5.04 -11.18 6.75
N TYR A 409 -6.22 -11.47 6.18
CA TYR A 409 -7.50 -11.28 6.88
C TYR A 409 -7.58 -12.17 8.13
N ARG A 410 -8.46 -11.80 9.07
CA ARG A 410 -8.68 -12.60 10.29
C ARG A 410 -9.65 -13.76 10.01
N PRO A 411 -9.52 -14.90 10.72
CA PRO A 411 -10.47 -16.00 10.62
C PRO A 411 -11.84 -15.64 11.23
N ASN A 412 -12.86 -16.41 10.87
CA ASN A 412 -14.24 -16.32 11.36
C ASN A 412 -14.89 -14.93 11.14
N LYS A 413 -14.67 -14.33 9.98
CA LYS A 413 -15.25 -13.02 9.62
C LYS A 413 -16.39 -13.18 8.64
N ALA A 414 -17.41 -12.34 8.78
CA ALA A 414 -18.50 -12.21 7.83
C ALA A 414 -18.80 -10.72 7.61
N CYS A 415 -18.35 -10.19 6.49
CA CYS A 415 -18.48 -8.77 6.13
C CYS A 415 -19.49 -8.61 5.01
N VAL A 416 -20.48 -7.74 5.18
CA VAL A 416 -21.51 -7.49 4.17
C VAL A 416 -21.53 -6.01 3.79
N TRP A 417 -21.27 -5.71 2.52
CA TRP A 417 -21.35 -4.36 1.96
C TRP A 417 -22.60 -4.23 1.07
N LYS A 418 -23.36 -3.16 1.29
CA LYS A 418 -24.49 -2.76 0.44
C LYS A 418 -24.10 -1.49 -0.30
N ILE A 419 -23.65 -1.64 -1.54
CA ILE A 419 -23.19 -0.53 -2.37
C ILE A 419 -24.39 0.05 -3.12
N THR A 420 -24.54 1.37 -3.08
CA THR A 420 -25.59 2.10 -3.79
C THR A 420 -24.98 3.33 -4.44
N VAL A 421 -25.10 3.41 -5.77
CA VAL A 421 -24.73 4.58 -6.57
C VAL A 421 -25.96 5.43 -6.90
N ALA A 422 -25.76 6.59 -7.52
CA ALA A 422 -26.85 7.45 -8.00
C ALA A 422 -27.91 6.69 -8.82
N GLN A 423 -29.16 7.12 -8.67
CA GLN A 423 -30.29 6.53 -9.40
C GLN A 423 -30.13 6.68 -10.91
N GLY A 424 -30.50 5.64 -11.68
CA GLY A 424 -30.35 5.62 -13.14
C GLY A 424 -28.98 5.17 -13.65
N TYR A 425 -28.07 4.80 -12.74
CA TYR A 425 -26.78 4.20 -13.07
C TYR A 425 -26.71 2.76 -12.56
N HIS A 426 -25.73 2.02 -13.06
CA HIS A 426 -25.35 0.69 -12.58
C HIS A 426 -24.11 0.77 -11.70
N VAL A 427 -23.79 -0.30 -10.98
CA VAL A 427 -22.55 -0.44 -10.22
C VAL A 427 -21.58 -1.28 -11.06
N GLY A 428 -20.45 -0.68 -11.44
CA GLY A 428 -19.29 -1.41 -11.95
C GLY A 428 -18.36 -1.78 -10.81
N LEU A 429 -17.81 -2.99 -10.83
CA LEU A 429 -16.88 -3.51 -9.83
C LEU A 429 -15.65 -4.13 -10.53
N THR A 430 -14.47 -3.73 -10.11
CA THR A 430 -13.19 -4.22 -10.65
C THR A 430 -12.25 -4.58 -9.51
N PHE A 431 -11.49 -5.66 -9.65
CA PHE A 431 -10.55 -6.09 -8.61
C PHE A 431 -9.13 -5.56 -8.89
N GLN A 432 -8.45 -5.01 -7.90
CA GLN A 432 -7.03 -4.65 -7.99
C GLN A 432 -6.13 -5.80 -7.53
N SER A 433 -6.58 -6.54 -6.52
CA SER A 433 -5.92 -7.71 -5.95
C SER A 433 -6.97 -8.69 -5.46
N PHE A 434 -6.63 -9.98 -5.50
CA PHE A 434 -7.53 -11.04 -5.06
C PHE A 434 -6.74 -12.28 -4.65
N GLU A 435 -6.67 -12.52 -3.35
CA GLU A 435 -6.02 -13.67 -2.72
C GLU A 435 -6.87 -14.13 -1.55
N ILE A 436 -7.78 -15.08 -1.81
CA ILE A 436 -8.62 -15.74 -0.81
C ILE A 436 -8.24 -17.23 -0.80
N GLU A 437 -8.45 -17.94 0.32
CA GLU A 437 -8.19 -19.38 0.38
C GLU A 437 -8.80 -20.12 -0.83
N ARG A 438 -7.97 -20.94 -1.49
CA ARG A 438 -8.39 -21.65 -2.70
C ARG A 438 -9.13 -22.93 -2.32
N HIS A 439 -10.33 -23.10 -2.85
CA HIS A 439 -11.10 -24.34 -2.77
C HIS A 439 -11.97 -24.50 -4.02
N ASP A 440 -12.15 -25.74 -4.51
CA ASP A 440 -12.82 -26.00 -5.80
C ASP A 440 -14.23 -25.40 -5.89
N ASN A 441 -14.97 -25.42 -4.78
CA ASN A 441 -16.32 -24.86 -4.67
C ASN A 441 -16.40 -23.61 -3.77
N CYS A 442 -15.27 -23.00 -3.41
CA CYS A 442 -15.21 -21.85 -2.49
C CYS A 442 -16.01 -22.05 -1.18
N ALA A 443 -15.89 -23.24 -0.58
CA ALA A 443 -16.69 -23.67 0.56
C ALA A 443 -16.16 -23.13 1.91
N TYR A 444 -14.85 -22.87 1.97
CA TYR A 444 -14.18 -22.25 3.11
C TYR A 444 -14.32 -20.73 2.98
N ASP A 445 -13.25 -20.04 2.58
CA ASP A 445 -13.27 -18.59 2.41
C ASP A 445 -13.78 -18.19 1.02
N TYR A 446 -14.58 -17.13 0.95
CA TYR A 446 -15.14 -16.67 -0.31
C TYR A 446 -15.60 -15.22 -0.29
N LEU A 447 -15.61 -14.62 -1.48
CA LEU A 447 -16.31 -13.39 -1.78
C LEU A 447 -17.53 -13.69 -2.66
N GLU A 448 -18.71 -13.33 -2.18
CA GLU A 448 -19.98 -13.48 -2.89
C GLU A 448 -20.48 -12.11 -3.34
N VAL A 449 -20.89 -12.00 -4.60
CA VAL A 449 -21.41 -10.75 -5.19
C VAL A 449 -22.78 -11.02 -5.80
N ARG A 450 -23.77 -10.18 -5.48
CA ARG A 450 -25.17 -10.31 -5.90
C ARG A 450 -25.70 -9.02 -6.52
N ASP A 451 -26.58 -9.18 -7.50
CA ASP A 451 -27.19 -8.12 -8.28
C ASP A 451 -28.43 -7.53 -7.59
N GLY A 452 -28.21 -6.62 -6.65
CA GLY A 452 -29.26 -5.98 -5.88
C GLY A 452 -28.77 -5.55 -4.49
N ASN A 453 -29.66 -5.50 -3.50
CA ASN A 453 -29.35 -4.95 -2.18
C ASN A 453 -29.44 -5.97 -1.03
N SER A 454 -29.66 -7.25 -1.33
CA SER A 454 -29.92 -8.28 -0.32
C SER A 454 -29.26 -9.62 -0.65
N GLU A 455 -29.20 -10.51 0.33
CA GLU A 455 -28.70 -11.89 0.18
C GLU A 455 -29.59 -12.73 -0.75
N ASN A 456 -30.84 -12.33 -0.98
CA ASN A 456 -31.78 -13.01 -1.87
C ASN A 456 -31.69 -12.52 -3.32
N SER A 457 -30.87 -11.50 -3.59
CA SER A 457 -30.68 -10.97 -4.94
C SER A 457 -29.95 -12.00 -5.85
N PRO A 458 -30.16 -11.94 -7.18
CA PRO A 458 -29.50 -12.85 -8.13
C PRO A 458 -27.98 -12.91 -7.92
N LEU A 459 -27.41 -14.12 -7.91
CA LEU A 459 -25.98 -14.32 -7.73
C LEU A 459 -25.22 -13.95 -9.01
N LEU A 460 -24.28 -13.00 -8.91
CA LEU A 460 -23.37 -12.67 -9.99
C LEU A 460 -22.14 -13.56 -9.97
N GLY A 461 -21.66 -13.91 -8.78
CA GLY A 461 -20.59 -14.88 -8.62
C GLY A 461 -20.17 -15.10 -7.17
N ARG A 462 -19.50 -16.23 -6.96
CA ARG A 462 -18.82 -16.59 -5.71
C ARG A 462 -17.38 -16.94 -6.06
N PHE A 463 -16.44 -16.25 -5.42
CA PHE A 463 -15.04 -16.21 -5.82
C PHE A 463 -14.13 -16.58 -4.66
N CYS A 464 -13.07 -17.32 -4.94
CA CYS A 464 -12.01 -17.69 -4.00
C CYS A 464 -10.74 -18.07 -4.79
N GLY A 465 -9.62 -18.28 -4.11
CA GLY A 465 -8.32 -18.52 -4.75
C GLY A 465 -7.57 -17.24 -5.12
N TYR A 466 -6.66 -17.37 -6.08
CA TYR A 466 -5.68 -16.33 -6.44
C TYR A 466 -5.92 -15.72 -7.81
N ASP A 467 -6.83 -16.30 -8.60
CA ASP A 467 -7.19 -15.78 -9.91
C ASP A 467 -8.13 -14.60 -9.70
N LYS A 468 -7.73 -13.43 -10.22
CA LYS A 468 -8.54 -12.22 -10.14
C LYS A 468 -9.87 -12.44 -10.86
N PRO A 469 -11.03 -12.20 -10.23
CA PRO A 469 -12.31 -12.27 -10.90
C PRO A 469 -12.41 -11.28 -12.06
N ASP A 470 -13.19 -11.66 -13.08
CA ASP A 470 -13.57 -10.76 -14.15
C ASP A 470 -14.34 -9.56 -13.61
N ASP A 471 -14.31 -8.47 -14.37
CA ASP A 471 -14.99 -7.24 -14.01
C ASP A 471 -16.53 -7.45 -14.01
N ILE A 472 -17.21 -6.93 -12.98
CA ILE A 472 -18.64 -7.20 -12.73
C ILE A 472 -19.46 -5.94 -12.93
N LYS A 473 -20.64 -6.07 -13.56
CA LYS A 473 -21.65 -5.02 -13.74
C LYS A 473 -22.98 -5.46 -13.15
N SER A 474 -23.62 -4.61 -12.33
CA SER A 474 -24.99 -4.85 -11.85
C SER A 474 -26.06 -4.44 -12.89
N SER A 475 -27.28 -4.93 -12.72
CA SER A 475 -28.46 -4.51 -13.50
C SER A 475 -29.21 -3.33 -12.85
N SER A 476 -28.91 -3.00 -11.59
CA SER A 476 -29.51 -1.88 -10.86
C SER A 476 -28.47 -0.92 -10.29
N ASN A 477 -28.89 0.16 -9.64
CA ASN A 477 -27.98 1.07 -8.92
C ASN A 477 -27.49 0.50 -7.57
N GLN A 478 -27.75 -0.78 -7.30
CA GLN A 478 -27.40 -1.45 -6.05
C GLN A 478 -26.62 -2.74 -6.32
N LEU A 479 -25.62 -2.99 -5.49
CA LEU A 479 -24.82 -4.22 -5.49
C LEU A 479 -24.63 -4.69 -4.05
N TRP A 480 -24.80 -5.98 -3.82
CA TRP A 480 -24.61 -6.59 -2.51
C TRP A 480 -23.38 -7.51 -2.55
N MET A 481 -22.50 -7.36 -1.57
CA MET A 481 -21.25 -8.10 -1.53
C MET A 481 -21.00 -8.66 -0.13
N LYS A 482 -20.61 -9.93 -0.02
CA LYS A 482 -20.35 -10.61 1.24
C LYS A 482 -19.02 -11.37 1.20
N PHE A 483 -18.13 -11.04 2.13
CA PHE A 483 -16.90 -11.80 2.36
C PHE A 483 -17.06 -12.67 3.60
N VAL A 484 -16.67 -13.94 3.51
CA VAL A 484 -16.66 -14.89 4.62
C VAL A 484 -15.28 -15.52 4.74
N SER A 485 -14.77 -15.62 5.96
CA SER A 485 -13.60 -16.44 6.31
C SER A 485 -13.94 -17.46 7.41
N ASP A 486 -13.36 -18.65 7.30
CA ASP A 486 -13.50 -19.74 8.25
C ASP A 486 -12.43 -19.67 9.36
N GLY A 487 -12.31 -20.72 10.17
CA GLY A 487 -11.39 -20.76 11.32
C GLY A 487 -9.91 -20.93 10.97
N SER A 488 -9.55 -21.10 9.70
CA SER A 488 -8.22 -21.49 9.26
C SER A 488 -7.76 -20.76 7.99
N VAL A 489 -6.53 -21.03 7.56
CA VAL A 489 -5.88 -20.56 6.30
C VAL A 489 -6.28 -19.16 5.82
N ASN A 490 -5.61 -18.14 6.35
CA ASN A 490 -5.84 -16.77 5.91
C ASN A 490 -4.87 -16.34 4.79
N LYS A 491 -5.28 -15.34 4.01
CA LYS A 491 -4.53 -14.75 2.89
C LYS A 491 -4.69 -13.23 2.90
N ALA A 492 -3.95 -12.53 2.06
CA ALA A 492 -3.97 -11.06 1.97
C ALA A 492 -5.37 -10.49 1.70
N GLY A 493 -6.26 -11.28 1.08
CA GLY A 493 -7.64 -10.91 0.80
C GLY A 493 -7.79 -10.15 -0.51
N PHE A 494 -8.64 -9.12 -0.56
CA PHE A 494 -8.95 -8.43 -1.81
C PHE A 494 -9.02 -6.92 -1.65
N ALA A 495 -8.75 -6.22 -2.74
CA ALA A 495 -9.08 -4.80 -2.91
C ALA A 495 -9.88 -4.64 -4.20
N ALA A 496 -11.12 -4.16 -4.09
CA ALA A 496 -12.03 -3.98 -5.21
C ALA A 496 -12.48 -2.52 -5.32
N ASN A 497 -12.42 -1.96 -6.52
CA ASN A 497 -12.95 -0.64 -6.82
C ASN A 497 -14.36 -0.77 -7.35
N PHE A 498 -15.27 0.03 -6.81
CA PHE A 498 -16.59 0.21 -7.38
C PHE A 498 -16.74 1.63 -7.93
N PHE A 499 -17.56 1.77 -8.97
CA PHE A 499 -17.87 3.05 -9.57
C PHE A 499 -19.25 3.03 -10.23
N LYS A 500 -19.81 4.21 -10.43
CA LYS A 500 -21.02 4.38 -11.23
C LYS A 500 -20.72 4.00 -12.68
N GLU A 501 -21.57 3.15 -13.20
CA GLU A 501 -21.47 2.61 -14.53
C GLU A 501 -22.68 3.06 -15.35
N MET A 502 -22.44 3.46 -16.59
CA MET A 502 -23.49 3.84 -17.52
C MET A 502 -23.31 3.04 -18.80
N ASP A 503 -24.40 2.79 -19.52
CA ASP A 503 -24.30 2.30 -20.89
C ASP A 503 -24.46 3.47 -21.85
N GLU A 504 -23.34 4.06 -22.28
CA GLU A 504 -23.37 5.20 -23.19
C GLU A 504 -23.92 4.86 -24.58
N CYS A 505 -23.83 3.58 -24.98
CA CYS A 505 -24.36 3.11 -26.26
C CYS A 505 -25.89 3.02 -26.27
N SER A 506 -26.50 2.81 -25.10
CA SER A 506 -27.96 2.83 -24.95
C SER A 506 -28.57 4.23 -25.01
N ARG A 507 -27.75 5.29 -25.03
CA ARG A 507 -28.24 6.67 -25.19
C ARG A 507 -28.76 6.91 -26.61
N PRO A 508 -29.69 7.87 -26.81
CA PRO A 508 -30.24 8.19 -28.13
C PRO A 508 -29.18 8.59 -29.17
N ASP A 509 -28.00 9.06 -28.75
CA ASP A 509 -26.91 9.45 -29.62
C ASP A 509 -25.90 8.33 -29.90
N ASN A 510 -26.16 7.07 -29.50
CA ASN A 510 -25.27 5.91 -29.73
C ASN A 510 -23.83 6.15 -29.25
N GLY A 511 -23.66 6.79 -28.09
CA GLY A 511 -22.34 7.22 -27.60
C GLY A 511 -21.61 8.22 -28.51
N ARG A 512 -22.30 8.84 -29.46
CA ARG A 512 -21.74 9.64 -30.56
C ARG A 512 -20.79 8.87 -31.47
N CYS A 513 -20.97 7.55 -31.55
CA CYS A 513 -20.28 6.71 -32.53
C CYS A 513 -20.99 6.80 -33.88
N GLU A 514 -20.23 6.96 -34.97
CA GLU A 514 -20.81 7.07 -36.31
C GLU A 514 -21.54 5.78 -36.72
N GLN A 515 -20.94 4.63 -36.42
CA GLN A 515 -21.49 3.31 -36.78
C GLN A 515 -21.82 2.49 -35.53
N ARG A 516 -20.85 1.76 -34.98
CA ARG A 516 -21.08 0.82 -33.89
C ARG A 516 -20.53 1.36 -32.58
N CYS A 517 -21.37 1.47 -31.55
CA CYS A 517 -20.92 1.71 -30.19
C CYS A 517 -20.71 0.37 -29.47
N VAL A 518 -19.61 0.26 -28.72
CA VAL A 518 -19.28 -0.91 -27.90
C VAL A 518 -19.11 -0.44 -26.47
N ASN A 519 -20.08 -0.79 -25.62
CA ASN A 519 -20.02 -0.46 -24.21
C ASN A 519 -18.91 -1.28 -23.52
N THR A 520 -18.20 -0.69 -22.57
CA THR A 520 -17.12 -1.31 -21.79
C THR A 520 -17.28 -0.95 -20.33
N LEU A 521 -16.72 -1.71 -19.38
CA LEU A 521 -16.88 -1.32 -17.99
C LEU A 521 -16.13 0.00 -17.69
N GLY A 522 -16.87 1.01 -17.24
CA GLY A 522 -16.39 2.35 -16.93
C GLY A 522 -16.28 3.29 -18.13
N SER A 523 -16.61 2.84 -19.35
CA SER A 523 -16.47 3.64 -20.57
C SER A 523 -17.15 3.01 -21.80
N TYR A 524 -16.90 3.53 -22.99
CA TYR A 524 -17.30 2.88 -24.24
C TYR A 524 -16.28 3.20 -25.33
N LYS A 525 -16.33 2.43 -26.43
CA LYS A 525 -15.54 2.70 -27.62
C LYS A 525 -16.39 2.58 -28.87
N CYS A 526 -16.05 3.37 -29.89
CA CYS A 526 -16.63 3.22 -31.20
C CYS A 526 -15.87 2.18 -32.01
N ALA A 527 -16.60 1.49 -32.87
CA ALA A 527 -16.08 0.53 -33.82
C ALA A 527 -16.79 0.71 -35.16
N CYS A 528 -16.14 0.26 -36.23
CA CYS A 528 -16.63 0.41 -37.58
C CYS A 528 -17.05 -0.94 -38.17
N ASP A 529 -17.97 -0.88 -39.13
CA ASP A 529 -18.41 -2.02 -39.90
C ASP A 529 -17.30 -2.51 -40.86
N PRO A 530 -17.34 -3.77 -41.32
CA PRO A 530 -16.36 -4.27 -42.27
C PRO A 530 -16.24 -3.39 -43.52
N GLY A 531 -15.02 -2.95 -43.86
CA GLY A 531 -14.76 -1.99 -44.94
C GLY A 531 -14.55 -0.55 -44.45
N TYR A 532 -14.59 -0.32 -43.13
CA TYR A 532 -14.30 0.97 -42.50
C TYR A 532 -13.27 0.82 -41.37
N GLU A 533 -12.48 1.86 -41.13
CA GLU A 533 -11.50 1.98 -40.05
C GLU A 533 -11.84 3.19 -39.17
N LEU A 534 -11.52 3.09 -37.87
CA LEU A 534 -11.83 4.13 -36.92
C LEU A 534 -10.90 5.34 -37.14
N ALA A 535 -11.48 6.51 -37.33
CA ALA A 535 -10.76 7.76 -37.55
C ALA A 535 -9.96 8.20 -36.31
N ALA A 536 -9.11 9.21 -36.48
CA ALA A 536 -8.26 9.75 -35.41
C ALA A 536 -9.05 10.30 -34.19
N ASP A 537 -10.30 10.71 -34.40
CA ASP A 537 -11.20 11.17 -33.34
C ASP A 537 -11.78 10.03 -32.47
N LYS A 538 -11.50 8.77 -32.84
CA LYS A 538 -12.01 7.54 -32.22
C LYS A 538 -13.54 7.41 -32.21
N ARG A 539 -14.23 8.13 -33.09
CA ARG A 539 -15.70 8.16 -33.19
C ARG A 539 -16.22 7.95 -34.61
N SER A 540 -15.56 8.58 -35.57
CA SER A 540 -15.92 8.52 -36.99
C SER A 540 -15.30 7.29 -37.65
N CYS A 541 -15.90 6.83 -38.74
CA CYS A 541 -15.51 5.64 -39.49
C CYS A 541 -15.18 6.04 -40.93
N GLU A 542 -13.91 5.92 -41.30
CA GLU A 542 -13.44 6.18 -42.65
C GLU A 542 -13.42 4.91 -43.48
N ALA A 543 -13.65 5.00 -44.80
CA ALA A 543 -13.55 3.83 -45.67
C ALA A 543 -12.14 3.22 -45.62
N ALA A 544 -12.04 2.01 -45.08
CA ALA A 544 -10.84 1.20 -45.08
C ALA A 544 -10.72 0.49 -46.42
N CYS A 545 -9.49 0.33 -46.91
CA CYS A 545 -9.24 -0.32 -48.18
C CYS A 545 -7.96 -1.16 -48.18
N GLY A 546 -7.96 -2.24 -48.95
CA GLY A 546 -6.89 -3.24 -48.94
C GLY A 546 -7.19 -4.44 -48.03
N GLY A 547 -6.15 -5.24 -47.77
CA GLY A 547 -6.20 -6.43 -46.92
C GLY A 547 -5.65 -7.70 -47.58
N PHE A 548 -5.49 -8.76 -46.79
CA PHE A 548 -5.04 -10.07 -47.26
C PHE A 548 -6.23 -11.00 -47.50
N ILE A 549 -6.35 -11.56 -48.70
CA ILE A 549 -7.54 -12.32 -49.13
C ILE A 549 -7.09 -13.70 -49.63
N THR A 550 -7.61 -14.75 -49.01
CA THR A 550 -7.33 -16.16 -49.36
C THR A 550 -8.49 -16.90 -50.02
N LYS A 551 -9.60 -16.20 -50.30
CA LYS A 551 -10.75 -16.76 -51.01
C LYS A 551 -10.38 -17.07 -52.46
N LEU A 552 -10.95 -18.14 -53.02
CA LEU A 552 -10.68 -18.53 -54.42
C LEU A 552 -11.36 -17.61 -55.44
N ASN A 553 -12.42 -16.93 -55.05
CA ASN A 553 -13.10 -15.90 -55.84
C ASN A 553 -13.67 -14.81 -54.91
N GLY A 554 -14.03 -13.67 -55.50
CA GLY A 554 -14.63 -12.55 -54.79
C GLY A 554 -14.58 -11.25 -55.58
N SER A 555 -14.86 -10.14 -54.91
CA SER A 555 -14.75 -8.80 -55.49
C SER A 555 -13.99 -7.85 -54.57
N ILE A 556 -13.29 -6.90 -55.17
CA ILE A 556 -12.65 -5.76 -54.50
C ILE A 556 -13.19 -4.47 -55.10
N THR A 557 -13.28 -3.42 -54.29
CA THR A 557 -13.76 -2.09 -54.69
C THR A 557 -12.84 -1.01 -54.16
N SER A 558 -12.78 0.13 -54.84
CA SER A 558 -12.17 1.33 -54.27
C SER A 558 -12.90 1.75 -52.97
N PRO A 559 -12.20 2.39 -52.02
CA PRO A 559 -12.85 2.94 -50.82
C PRO A 559 -13.98 3.89 -51.22
N GLY A 560 -15.13 3.81 -50.56
CA GLY A 560 -16.28 4.68 -50.84
C GLY A 560 -17.20 4.25 -51.99
N TRP A 561 -16.86 3.19 -52.75
CA TRP A 561 -17.70 2.69 -53.85
C TRP A 561 -19.16 2.43 -53.42
N PRO A 562 -20.19 2.84 -54.20
CA PRO A 562 -20.15 3.39 -55.56
C PRO A 562 -20.03 4.93 -55.62
N LYS A 563 -19.79 5.59 -54.49
CA LYS A 563 -19.48 7.03 -54.45
C LYS A 563 -18.02 7.24 -54.86
N GLU A 564 -17.63 8.51 -55.01
CA GLU A 564 -16.25 8.87 -55.31
C GLU A 564 -15.30 8.40 -54.20
N TYR A 565 -14.11 7.95 -54.59
CA TYR A 565 -13.11 7.51 -53.62
C TYR A 565 -12.52 8.70 -52.86
N PRO A 566 -12.14 8.55 -51.58
CA PRO A 566 -11.49 9.64 -50.85
C PRO A 566 -10.06 9.92 -51.36
N PRO A 567 -9.59 11.18 -51.26
CA PRO A 567 -8.21 11.55 -51.57
C PRO A 567 -7.23 10.97 -50.53
N ASN A 568 -5.95 10.90 -50.89
CA ASN A 568 -4.83 10.45 -50.06
C ASN A 568 -4.96 9.00 -49.54
N LYS A 569 -5.63 8.12 -50.26
CA LYS A 569 -5.71 6.70 -49.88
C LYS A 569 -4.62 5.89 -50.53
N ASN A 570 -4.11 4.90 -49.79
CA ASN A 570 -3.16 3.91 -50.26
C ASN A 570 -3.66 2.52 -49.85
N CYS A 571 -4.37 1.88 -50.76
CA CYS A 571 -5.04 0.61 -50.55
C CYS A 571 -4.23 -0.52 -51.17
N ILE A 572 -3.93 -1.56 -50.40
CA ILE A 572 -3.17 -2.71 -50.90
C ILE A 572 -3.95 -4.00 -50.65
N TRP A 573 -4.41 -4.66 -51.71
CA TRP A 573 -4.98 -6.00 -51.64
C TRP A 573 -3.93 -7.03 -52.01
N GLN A 574 -3.80 -8.06 -51.18
CA GLN A 574 -2.91 -9.19 -51.39
C GLN A 574 -3.75 -10.47 -51.50
N LEU A 575 -3.88 -10.98 -52.72
CA LEU A 575 -4.64 -12.18 -53.03
C LEU A 575 -3.70 -13.39 -53.04
N VAL A 576 -4.07 -14.46 -52.33
CA VAL A 576 -3.32 -15.72 -52.33
C VAL A 576 -4.27 -16.90 -52.50
N ALA A 577 -4.05 -17.66 -53.57
CA ALA A 577 -4.72 -18.93 -53.85
C ALA A 577 -3.77 -20.11 -53.55
N PRO A 578 -4.27 -21.35 -53.50
CA PRO A 578 -3.40 -22.54 -53.48
C PRO A 578 -2.50 -22.62 -54.72
N THR A 579 -1.32 -23.23 -54.56
CA THR A 579 -0.23 -23.21 -55.55
C THR A 579 -0.58 -23.72 -56.97
N GLN A 580 -1.63 -24.54 -57.11
CA GLN A 580 -2.08 -25.04 -58.41
C GLN A 580 -2.91 -24.05 -59.24
N TYR A 581 -3.28 -22.91 -58.67
CA TYR A 581 -4.15 -21.91 -59.31
C TYR A 581 -3.40 -20.65 -59.73
N ARG A 582 -3.95 -19.97 -60.74
CA ARG A 582 -3.60 -18.59 -61.09
C ARG A 582 -4.82 -17.70 -60.87
N ILE A 583 -4.60 -16.49 -60.43
CA ILE A 583 -5.64 -15.52 -60.09
C ILE A 583 -5.86 -14.62 -61.29
N THR A 584 -7.09 -14.55 -61.78
CA THR A 584 -7.50 -13.61 -62.81
C THR A 584 -8.33 -12.50 -62.16
N LEU A 585 -7.97 -11.25 -62.45
CA LEU A 585 -8.65 -10.03 -62.04
C LEU A 585 -9.36 -9.42 -63.25
N LEU A 586 -10.64 -9.11 -63.08
CA LEU A 586 -11.50 -8.49 -64.08
C LEU A 586 -12.13 -7.25 -63.46
N PHE A 587 -11.92 -6.07 -64.06
CA PHE A 587 -12.63 -4.87 -63.63
C PHE A 587 -14.06 -4.93 -64.16
N ASP A 588 -15.08 -4.69 -63.34
CA ASP A 588 -16.46 -4.48 -63.79
C ASP A 588 -16.62 -3.03 -64.25
N VAL A 589 -16.14 -2.10 -63.43
CA VAL A 589 -16.14 -0.64 -63.65
C VAL A 589 -14.77 -0.09 -63.27
N PHE A 590 -14.28 0.91 -64.01
CA PHE A 590 -13.00 1.56 -63.76
C PHE A 590 -13.05 3.04 -64.18
N GLU A 591 -12.92 3.94 -63.21
CA GLU A 591 -12.88 5.38 -63.43
C GLU A 591 -12.03 6.05 -62.36
N THR A 592 -10.82 6.48 -62.72
CA THR A 592 -9.85 7.13 -61.82
C THR A 592 -9.29 8.39 -62.48
N GLU A 593 -8.82 9.36 -61.71
CA GLU A 593 -8.07 10.50 -62.27
C GLU A 593 -6.78 9.99 -62.92
N GLY A 594 -6.47 10.45 -64.12
CA GLY A 594 -5.29 9.98 -64.81
C GLY A 594 -4.87 10.86 -65.98
N ASN A 595 -3.59 10.73 -66.33
CA ASN A 595 -2.99 11.19 -67.57
C ASN A 595 -2.26 10.00 -68.22
N ASP A 596 -1.56 10.21 -69.34
CA ASP A 596 -0.89 9.13 -70.09
C ASP A 596 0.15 8.33 -69.29
N VAL A 597 0.57 8.82 -68.11
CA VAL A 597 1.59 8.19 -67.25
C VAL A 597 1.01 7.76 -65.89
N CYS A 598 -0.29 7.95 -65.67
CA CYS A 598 -0.96 7.64 -64.40
C CYS A 598 -0.25 8.24 -63.18
N LYS A 599 0.01 9.55 -63.25
CA LYS A 599 0.77 10.28 -62.23
C LYS A 599 -0.03 10.56 -60.95
N TYR A 600 -1.32 10.83 -61.08
CA TYR A 600 -2.23 11.24 -60.00
C TYR A 600 -2.77 9.98 -59.30
N ASP A 601 -3.97 9.55 -59.67
CA ASP A 601 -4.57 8.33 -59.14
C ASP A 601 -4.27 7.13 -60.03
N PHE A 602 -4.07 5.96 -59.42
CA PHE A 602 -3.80 4.75 -60.19
C PHE A 602 -4.10 3.46 -59.44
N VAL A 603 -4.34 2.41 -60.23
CA VAL A 603 -4.34 1.02 -59.77
C VAL A 603 -3.16 0.30 -60.39
N GLU A 604 -2.32 -0.30 -59.56
CA GLU A 604 -1.14 -1.06 -59.96
C GLU A 604 -1.34 -2.55 -59.63
N VAL A 605 -1.09 -3.43 -60.59
CA VAL A 605 -1.31 -4.88 -60.44
C VAL A 605 -0.02 -5.66 -60.67
N ARG A 606 0.35 -6.52 -59.72
CA ARG A 606 1.61 -7.30 -59.73
C ARG A 606 1.40 -8.78 -59.46
N SER A 607 2.25 -9.63 -60.06
CA SER A 607 2.34 -11.07 -59.76
C SER A 607 3.33 -11.34 -58.63
N GLY A 608 2.84 -11.30 -57.39
CA GLY A 608 3.62 -11.47 -56.16
C GLY A 608 3.04 -10.64 -55.02
N LEU A 609 3.55 -10.84 -53.80
CA LEU A 609 3.09 -10.13 -52.60
C LEU A 609 3.93 -8.88 -52.26
N SER A 610 5.11 -8.74 -52.86
CA SER A 610 6.01 -7.59 -52.66
C SER A 610 5.80 -6.51 -53.72
N ALA A 611 6.17 -5.27 -53.41
CA ALA A 611 6.22 -4.16 -54.36
C ALA A 611 7.23 -4.41 -55.51
N ASP A 612 8.27 -5.21 -55.29
CA ASP A 612 9.27 -5.53 -56.31
C ASP A 612 8.84 -6.64 -57.29
N SER A 613 7.66 -7.21 -57.08
CA SER A 613 7.16 -8.32 -57.90
C SER A 613 6.83 -7.85 -59.32
N ARG A 614 6.77 -8.80 -60.28
CA ARG A 614 6.52 -8.48 -61.70
C ARG A 614 5.25 -7.64 -61.87
N LEU A 615 5.41 -6.46 -62.45
CA LEU A 615 4.33 -5.54 -62.80
C LEU A 615 3.59 -6.04 -64.04
N HIS A 616 2.26 -6.09 -63.97
CA HIS A 616 1.40 -6.29 -65.13
C HIS A 616 1.02 -4.97 -65.77
N GLY A 617 0.74 -3.95 -64.96
CA GLY A 617 0.45 -2.61 -65.44
C GLY A 617 0.09 -1.66 -64.32
N LYS A 618 0.16 -0.37 -64.65
CA LYS A 618 -0.30 0.75 -63.84
C LYS A 618 -1.40 1.44 -64.65
N PHE A 619 -2.61 1.47 -64.10
CA PHE A 619 -3.83 1.83 -64.80
C PHE A 619 -4.45 3.08 -64.17
N CYS A 620 -5.00 3.96 -65.00
CA CYS A 620 -5.71 5.17 -64.58
C CYS A 620 -6.68 5.62 -65.69
N GLY A 621 -7.49 6.64 -65.43
CA GLY A 621 -8.47 7.15 -66.39
C GLY A 621 -9.79 6.36 -66.36
N ALA A 622 -10.57 6.49 -67.45
CA ALA A 622 -11.89 5.85 -67.60
C ALA A 622 -11.87 4.61 -68.52
N GLU A 623 -10.71 4.29 -69.12
CA GLU A 623 -10.58 3.10 -69.94
C GLU A 623 -10.39 1.87 -69.04
N LYS A 624 -11.24 0.86 -69.24
CA LYS A 624 -11.26 -0.34 -68.43
C LYS A 624 -10.10 -1.26 -68.82
N PRO A 625 -9.22 -1.67 -67.88
CA PRO A 625 -8.15 -2.61 -68.17
C PRO A 625 -8.67 -3.98 -68.64
N GLU A 626 -7.93 -4.62 -69.54
CA GLU A 626 -8.16 -6.02 -69.92
C GLU A 626 -7.98 -6.97 -68.72
N ALA A 627 -8.43 -8.22 -68.87
CA ALA A 627 -8.33 -9.21 -67.81
C ALA A 627 -6.87 -9.53 -67.47
N ILE A 628 -6.48 -9.37 -66.20
CA ILE A 628 -5.09 -9.55 -65.74
C ILE A 628 -4.98 -10.87 -65.01
N THR A 629 -4.08 -11.76 -65.46
CA THR A 629 -3.87 -13.06 -64.80
C THR A 629 -2.47 -13.14 -64.18
N SER A 630 -2.40 -13.38 -62.86
CA SER A 630 -1.15 -13.53 -62.09
C SER A 630 -0.26 -14.62 -62.68
N GLN A 631 1.05 -14.54 -62.55
CA GLN A 631 1.97 -15.61 -62.99
C GLN A 631 1.95 -16.84 -62.08
N TYR A 632 1.77 -16.60 -60.77
CA TYR A 632 1.75 -17.60 -59.73
C TYR A 632 0.39 -17.60 -59.03
N ASN A 633 0.32 -18.23 -57.85
CA ASN A 633 -0.86 -18.30 -57.01
C ASN A 633 -1.09 -17.05 -56.15
N ASN A 634 -0.41 -15.93 -56.43
CA ASN A 634 -0.56 -14.69 -55.67
C ASN A 634 -0.58 -13.45 -56.57
N MET A 635 -1.28 -12.42 -56.11
CA MET A 635 -1.44 -11.15 -56.82
C MET A 635 -1.52 -10.00 -55.80
N ARG A 636 -0.82 -8.90 -56.07
CA ARG A 636 -0.92 -7.65 -55.30
C ARG A 636 -1.56 -6.58 -56.17
N ILE A 637 -2.60 -5.94 -55.63
CA ILE A 637 -3.30 -4.81 -56.24
C ILE A 637 -3.10 -3.60 -55.32
N GLU A 638 -2.54 -2.52 -55.83
CA GLU A 638 -2.33 -1.28 -55.08
C GLU A 638 -3.14 -0.16 -55.73
N PHE A 639 -4.04 0.48 -54.99
CA PHE A 639 -4.72 1.70 -55.41
C PHE A 639 -4.18 2.89 -54.61
N LYS A 640 -3.75 3.93 -55.31
CA LYS A 640 -3.31 5.19 -54.71
C LYS A 640 -4.14 6.34 -55.26
N SER A 641 -4.62 7.19 -54.36
CA SER A 641 -5.20 8.50 -54.68
C SER A 641 -4.37 9.64 -54.12
N ASP A 642 -4.28 10.74 -54.87
CA ASP A 642 -3.61 11.96 -54.42
C ASP A 642 -4.56 12.87 -53.61
N ASN A 643 -4.14 14.11 -53.32
CA ASN A 643 -4.92 15.02 -52.48
C ASN A 643 -6.01 15.81 -53.22
N THR A 644 -6.21 15.56 -54.51
CA THR A 644 -7.14 16.28 -55.39
C THR A 644 -8.05 15.31 -56.16
N VAL A 645 -8.97 15.89 -56.96
CA VAL A 645 -9.89 15.26 -57.92
C VAL A 645 -10.16 13.76 -57.72
N SER A 646 -11.31 13.45 -57.16
CA SER A 646 -11.78 12.07 -57.04
C SER A 646 -12.77 11.70 -58.15
N LYS A 647 -12.84 10.42 -58.48
CA LYS A 647 -13.80 9.83 -59.43
C LYS A 647 -14.53 8.67 -58.78
N LYS A 648 -15.45 8.01 -59.50
CA LYS A 648 -16.22 6.87 -58.97
C LYS A 648 -15.35 5.69 -58.51
N GLY A 649 -14.13 5.57 -59.03
CA GLY A 649 -13.20 4.50 -58.68
C GLY A 649 -13.48 3.23 -59.46
N PHE A 650 -13.33 2.08 -58.80
CA PHE A 650 -13.44 0.80 -59.48
C PHE A 650 -14.15 -0.25 -58.66
N LYS A 651 -14.74 -1.21 -59.37
CA LYS A 651 -15.18 -2.50 -58.84
C LYS A 651 -14.54 -3.57 -59.70
N ALA A 652 -13.87 -4.54 -59.08
CA ALA A 652 -13.23 -5.65 -59.77
C ALA A 652 -13.61 -6.98 -59.13
N GLN A 653 -13.73 -8.01 -59.95
CA GLN A 653 -13.91 -9.40 -59.55
C GLN A 653 -12.61 -10.16 -59.74
N PHE A 654 -12.33 -11.10 -58.86
CA PHE A 654 -11.22 -12.02 -59.02
C PHE A 654 -11.69 -13.46 -58.87
N PHE A 655 -11.02 -14.37 -59.57
CA PHE A 655 -11.23 -15.81 -59.44
C PHE A 655 -9.95 -16.58 -59.74
N SER A 656 -9.84 -17.77 -59.16
CA SER A 656 -8.66 -18.63 -59.24
C SER A 656 -8.95 -19.83 -60.14
N GLY A 657 -8.21 -19.97 -61.26
CA GLY A 657 -8.40 -21.03 -62.26
C GLY A 657 -7.21 -21.99 -62.37
N TYR A 658 -7.47 -23.23 -62.78
CA TYR A 658 -6.42 -24.25 -62.96
C TYR A 658 -5.46 -23.89 -64.10
N ASN A 659 -4.19 -24.25 -63.93
CA ASN A 659 -3.20 -24.21 -65.01
C ASN A 659 -3.58 -25.20 -66.13
N MET A 660 -4.20 -24.73 -67.22
CA MET A 660 -4.23 -25.50 -68.46
C MET A 660 -2.84 -25.43 -69.11
N ARG A 661 -2.00 -26.47 -68.91
CA ARG A 661 -0.90 -26.74 -69.83
C ARG A 661 -1.51 -27.17 -71.16
N ARG A 662 -1.12 -26.51 -72.26
CA ARG A 662 -1.39 -26.97 -73.63
C ARG A 662 -1.05 -28.45 -73.74
N VAL A 663 -2.05 -29.28 -74.03
CA VAL A 663 -1.85 -30.60 -74.61
C VAL A 663 -1.54 -30.35 -76.08
N ASN A 664 -0.27 -30.50 -76.47
CA ASN A 664 0.08 -30.63 -77.89
C ASN A 664 -0.39 -32.01 -78.34
N SER A 665 -1.33 -32.05 -79.29
CA SER A 665 -1.62 -33.22 -80.10
C SER A 665 -0.48 -33.42 -81.10
N GLY A 666 0.21 -34.55 -80.98
CA GLY A 666 1.17 -35.10 -81.93
C GLY A 666 1.22 -36.60 -81.74
#